data_AF-A0A1B7WKX9-F1
#
_entry.id   AF-A0A1B7WKX9-F1
#
_cell.length_a   1.000
_cell.length_b   1.000
_cell.length_c   1.000
_cell.angle_alpha   90.00
_cell.angle_beta   90.00
_cell.angle_gamma   90.00
#
_symmetry.space_group_name_H-M   'P 1'
#
loop_
_entity.id
_entity.type
_entity.pdbx_description
1 polymer ?
#
loop_
_entity_poly.entity_id
_entity_poly.type
_entity_poly.pdbx_seq_one_letter_code
_entity_poly.pdbx_strand_id
1 'polypeptide(L)'
;HAAVDYAIGRLPECFWDASCSWSFTGTHGLEKAERKWTGGYIGDTIRLRLLFDISRPIGSDEARAWLRSMGDLAPVDDAVAGEVQPIYVARTVSHDDSDPLAKFGVPLAGFRQGLEAVVQVPDDLATKARWARAQGHGAACASHPSADAAISAIGRPSHPGGRAEIRSHMMSAALHLARNEHKEKREPKAEEMHAAICDGIEQHRQAIEENLKAAGRSWGDVAVYTDGDDLLKLCAWACDRIEDDNAKAQDGGGARKVIQRIAAAPKPPDGVVFVSQAEARDIARARVLNFVAAVKEHSELKKDCEVTADGKVIGTAPQHLLTLPTGSGKTHAAIEGIRQLRELGPVGWLIPNLALGDEAAKRIREAAPDLRAVVRRGRERPDPDQPGQLMCHRIEDARIVMEHGLSVGSTLCSTKKKTVEKPAVRMRRADGSWHTLSEEVSTTEAVLCPFHGVCGYTLQAEELAHADVVVMAHAHLYLGVPGDVPKLSAAIVDESAWGGAIGGADAPIAVGLGVLTSPPTLIDGELRHYRTELGKALEKEPDGPVRCEVLSPFVVKAETARALEWANVRKLDAPVTRLTGEALRDKLRKALGGSYGTQAVKRVAGVWKAVEKSAALPDGARSGHMRVYTLDRETGAREVRMSWKEPLAAGWAVLPLFLMDATADVEVLRQVFERVEPSPRYAVSNPHVKVRQVVDRSFSHATLVGPDEDRDPDGRKRQAAQNNADKVLARLISDALERYQEQEVLAVVPKAVELRWRLPDRVLPPWLKLIHHGATVGIDAYGNARAVYVIGRTLPEAGAVERMAGALTGAAVAVEGYRKTPAVIPTTDGDGILTDAMRHPDALAEAIRRQVTEAGLVQAAGRIRAINRTADTPADIHIWCDVPVPDLGAVEPCLWQGPTVDEVMLAKGCWFERAGDAAAAYRDDCRDLGTAQAVEDMRKRSELPKICLKGLYKQNLGSSLLPVRYRLAKPGSGVSHAVFLSATPAAARQFLEARLGPLALFEAEGAAAEPAPAPEPMPAPQPAPPAPVSAGVGYGSGGYGVGAYKGSAGPPDAILTSPHNVSSAPARNVSARAMVPRHLLREASHAILSAGFKRAPAPSWLTGGRR
;
A
#
# COMPACT_ATOMS: atom_id res chain seq x y z
N HIS A 1 1.94 -56.03 6.92
CA HIS A 1 3.11 -56.83 6.48
C HIS A 1 2.86 -57.51 5.14
N ALA A 2 2.00 -58.55 5.02
CA ALA A 2 1.77 -59.21 3.71
C ALA A 2 1.40 -58.26 2.54
N ALA A 3 0.57 -57.24 2.77
CA ALA A 3 0.25 -56.23 1.74
C ALA A 3 1.45 -55.32 1.39
N VAL A 4 2.33 -55.07 2.36
CA VAL A 4 3.58 -54.31 2.17
C VAL A 4 4.57 -55.14 1.37
N ASP A 5 4.77 -56.40 1.73
CA ASP A 5 5.66 -57.32 1.02
C ASP A 5 5.15 -57.59 -0.41
N TYR A 6 3.84 -57.74 -0.58
CA TYR A 6 3.22 -57.81 -1.91
C TYR A 6 3.48 -56.54 -2.73
N ALA A 7 3.28 -55.35 -2.15
CA ALA A 7 3.54 -54.09 -2.83
C ALA A 7 5.02 -53.90 -3.20
N ILE A 8 5.94 -54.27 -2.31
CA ILE A 8 7.38 -54.24 -2.57
C ILE A 8 7.76 -55.24 -3.67
N GLY A 9 7.18 -56.44 -3.66
CA GLY A 9 7.37 -57.43 -4.73
C GLY A 9 6.81 -57.00 -6.09
N ARG A 10 6.03 -55.90 -6.14
CA ARG A 10 5.61 -55.23 -7.38
C ARG A 10 6.49 -54.03 -7.74
N LEU A 11 7.44 -53.63 -6.89
CA LEU A 11 8.43 -52.62 -7.25
C LEU A 11 9.57 -53.29 -8.05
N PRO A 12 10.47 -52.50 -8.66
CA PRO A 12 11.70 -53.03 -9.26
C PRO A 12 12.65 -53.65 -8.22
N GLU A 13 13.53 -54.55 -8.66
CA GLU A 13 14.41 -55.37 -7.81
C GLU A 13 15.27 -54.55 -6.83
N CYS A 14 15.73 -53.36 -7.23
CA CYS A 14 16.51 -52.47 -6.36
C CYS A 14 15.78 -52.00 -5.09
N PHE A 15 14.45 -52.14 -5.02
CA PHE A 15 13.64 -51.83 -3.84
C PHE A 15 13.31 -53.07 -2.99
N TRP A 16 13.53 -54.29 -3.48
CA TRP A 16 13.11 -55.53 -2.81
C TRP A 16 13.88 -55.78 -1.53
N ASP A 17 15.19 -55.55 -1.59
CA ASP A 17 16.11 -55.75 -0.49
C ASP A 17 16.38 -54.48 0.31
N ALA A 18 15.82 -53.34 -0.11
CA ALA A 18 15.95 -52.09 0.60
C ALA A 18 15.00 -52.02 1.81
N SER A 19 15.53 -51.42 2.87
CA SER A 19 14.75 -51.02 4.02
C SER A 19 13.76 -49.90 3.66
N CYS A 20 12.53 -49.98 4.19
CA CYS A 20 11.51 -48.98 3.90
C CYS A 20 10.57 -48.73 5.07
N SER A 21 10.15 -47.47 5.21
CA SER A 21 9.02 -47.10 6.07
C SER A 21 7.72 -47.20 5.28
N TRP A 22 6.66 -47.72 5.89
CA TRP A 22 5.36 -47.85 5.23
C TRP A 22 4.25 -47.21 6.05
N SER A 23 3.21 -46.69 5.39
CA SER A 23 2.02 -46.16 6.04
C SER A 23 0.73 -46.24 5.22
N PHE A 24 -0.34 -46.50 5.94
CA PHE A 24 -1.73 -46.14 5.68
C PHE A 24 -1.93 -44.67 5.22
N THR A 25 -2.61 -44.33 4.10
CA THR A 25 -3.16 -42.96 3.86
C THR A 25 -4.60 -42.75 4.32
N GLY A 26 -4.95 -41.69 5.09
CA GLY A 26 -6.27 -41.44 5.74
C GLY A 26 -7.61 -41.94 5.14
N THR A 27 -7.71 -42.16 3.82
CA THR A 27 -8.84 -42.75 3.07
C THR A 27 -8.55 -44.18 2.55
N HIS A 28 -7.74 -44.95 3.28
CA HIS A 28 -6.96 -46.16 2.91
C HIS A 28 -7.75 -47.42 2.50
N GLY A 29 -9.08 -47.40 2.50
CA GLY A 29 -9.89 -48.59 2.20
C GLY A 29 -9.93 -49.63 3.33
N LEU A 30 -9.61 -49.24 4.58
CA LEU A 30 -9.78 -50.09 5.77
C LEU A 30 -11.11 -49.79 6.45
N GLU A 31 -11.80 -50.83 6.90
CA GLU A 31 -13.07 -50.72 7.60
C GLU A 31 -12.87 -50.28 9.06
N LYS A 32 -13.74 -49.37 9.51
CA LYS A 32 -13.71 -48.81 10.85
C LYS A 32 -15.06 -49.02 11.53
N ALA A 33 -15.06 -49.72 12.66
CA ALA A 33 -16.23 -49.87 13.53
C ALA A 33 -15.90 -49.32 14.92
N GLU A 34 -16.84 -48.56 15.51
CA GLU A 34 -16.69 -48.01 16.87
C GLU A 34 -15.36 -47.28 17.12
N ARG A 35 -14.89 -46.55 16.09
CA ARG A 35 -13.61 -45.80 16.08
C ARG A 35 -12.34 -46.66 16.16
N LYS A 36 -12.43 -47.99 16.12
CA LYS A 36 -11.30 -48.92 15.95
C LYS A 36 -11.28 -49.48 14.52
N TRP A 37 -10.09 -49.77 14.01
CA TRP A 37 -9.97 -50.42 12.71
C TRP A 37 -10.27 -51.91 12.88
N THR A 38 -11.19 -52.46 12.07
CA THR A 38 -11.61 -53.87 12.20
C THR A 38 -10.62 -54.83 11.56
N GLY A 39 -9.73 -54.31 10.70
CA GLY A 39 -8.88 -55.10 9.81
C GLY A 39 -9.60 -55.57 8.54
N GLY A 40 -10.91 -55.29 8.42
CA GLY A 40 -11.67 -55.48 7.18
C GLY A 40 -11.37 -54.40 6.14
N TYR A 41 -11.78 -54.62 4.89
CA TYR A 41 -11.55 -53.70 3.77
C TYR A 41 -12.87 -53.05 3.32
N ILE A 42 -12.84 -51.75 3.03
CA ILE A 42 -13.94 -51.02 2.39
C ILE A 42 -13.64 -51.00 0.89
N GLY A 43 -14.34 -51.85 0.13
CA GLY A 43 -14.13 -52.01 -1.30
C GLY A 43 -12.97 -52.96 -1.62
N ASP A 44 -12.49 -52.89 -2.87
CA ASP A 44 -11.47 -53.76 -3.44
C ASP A 44 -10.06 -53.14 -3.45
N THR A 45 -9.91 -51.90 -2.97
CA THR A 45 -8.70 -51.10 -3.14
C THR A 45 -8.11 -50.64 -1.80
N ILE A 46 -6.83 -50.94 -1.57
CA ILE A 46 -6.06 -50.48 -0.40
C ILE A 46 -4.98 -49.51 -0.86
N ARG A 47 -4.85 -48.37 -0.19
CA ARG A 47 -3.84 -47.34 -0.53
C ARG A 47 -2.71 -47.33 0.49
N LEU A 48 -1.52 -47.76 0.07
CA LEU A 48 -0.31 -47.86 0.88
C LEU A 48 0.74 -46.84 0.40
N ARG A 49 1.47 -46.21 1.32
CA ARG A 49 2.68 -45.44 1.03
C ARG A 49 3.90 -46.22 1.48
N LEU A 50 4.90 -46.31 0.61
CA LEU A 50 6.23 -46.84 0.89
C LEU A 50 7.23 -45.69 0.74
N LEU A 51 8.13 -45.56 1.71
CA LEU A 51 9.18 -44.54 1.74
C LEU A 51 10.52 -45.25 1.86
N PHE A 52 11.39 -45.01 0.89
CA PHE A 52 12.74 -45.55 0.83
C PHE A 52 13.75 -44.41 0.93
N ASP A 53 14.80 -44.62 1.71
CA ASP A 53 15.96 -43.75 1.68
C ASP A 53 16.80 -44.09 0.46
N ILE A 54 17.31 -43.08 -0.22
CA ILE A 54 18.12 -43.23 -1.45
C ILE A 54 19.56 -42.81 -1.18
N SER A 55 20.51 -43.48 -1.83
CA SER A 55 21.96 -43.29 -1.63
C SER A 55 22.49 -41.88 -1.95
N ARG A 56 21.80 -41.09 -2.78
CA ARG A 56 22.09 -39.67 -3.02
C ARG A 56 20.83 -38.87 -3.33
N PRO A 57 20.81 -37.54 -3.09
CA PRO A 57 19.73 -36.68 -3.53
C PRO A 57 19.59 -36.69 -5.06
N ILE A 58 18.34 -36.73 -5.52
CA ILE A 58 17.97 -36.62 -6.95
C ILE A 58 16.85 -35.58 -7.08
N GLY A 59 16.82 -34.85 -8.20
CA GLY A 59 15.71 -33.92 -8.51
C GLY A 59 14.50 -34.65 -9.11
N SER A 60 13.35 -33.98 -9.21
CA SER A 60 12.13 -34.57 -9.81
C SER A 60 12.33 -35.13 -11.22
N ASP A 61 13.21 -34.52 -12.02
CA ASP A 61 13.50 -34.97 -13.38
C ASP A 61 14.31 -36.27 -13.39
N GLU A 62 15.28 -36.40 -12.48
CA GLU A 62 16.04 -37.64 -12.27
C GLU A 62 15.14 -38.72 -11.70
N ALA A 63 14.27 -38.41 -10.72
CA ALA A 63 13.31 -39.36 -10.16
C ALA A 63 12.33 -39.90 -11.21
N ARG A 64 11.76 -39.03 -12.06
CA ARG A 64 10.89 -39.46 -13.17
C ARG A 64 11.65 -40.30 -14.19
N ALA A 65 12.85 -39.88 -14.59
CA ALA A 65 13.67 -40.64 -15.51
C ALA A 65 14.02 -42.01 -14.93
N TRP A 66 14.25 -42.10 -13.62
CA TRP A 66 14.56 -43.34 -12.93
C TRP A 66 13.37 -44.27 -12.96
N LEU A 67 12.20 -43.81 -12.48
CA LEU A 67 10.95 -44.59 -12.47
C LEU A 67 10.59 -45.08 -13.88
N ARG A 68 10.70 -44.23 -14.89
CA ARG A 68 10.42 -44.62 -16.29
C ARG A 68 11.46 -45.57 -16.88
N SER A 69 12.73 -45.45 -16.49
CA SER A 69 13.79 -46.35 -16.95
C SER A 69 13.61 -47.79 -16.44
N MET A 70 12.73 -47.99 -15.46
CA MET A 70 12.45 -49.29 -14.87
C MET A 70 11.31 -50.07 -15.58
N GLY A 71 10.73 -49.54 -16.67
CA GLY A 71 9.86 -50.26 -17.61
C GLY A 71 8.48 -50.69 -17.08
N ASP A 72 7.84 -51.67 -17.75
CA ASP A 72 6.46 -52.16 -17.49
C ASP A 72 6.27 -52.91 -16.14
N LEU A 73 7.29 -53.00 -15.30
CA LEU A 73 7.28 -53.81 -14.08
C LEU A 73 6.44 -53.21 -12.93
N ALA A 74 6.01 -51.94 -13.02
CA ALA A 74 5.10 -51.32 -12.06
C ALA A 74 4.35 -50.09 -12.65
N PRO A 75 3.00 -50.00 -12.57
CA PRO A 75 2.27 -48.78 -12.94
C PRO A 75 2.43 -47.70 -11.84
N VAL A 76 3.61 -47.11 -11.74
CA VAL A 76 3.89 -46.03 -10.80
C VAL A 76 3.48 -44.70 -11.43
N ASP A 77 2.54 -44.00 -10.80
CA ASP A 77 2.08 -42.68 -11.23
C ASP A 77 3.23 -41.66 -11.17
N ASP A 78 3.36 -40.84 -12.21
CA ASP A 78 4.34 -39.74 -12.30
C ASP A 78 4.22 -38.72 -11.15
N ALA A 79 3.03 -38.61 -10.54
CA ALA A 79 2.79 -37.79 -9.37
C ALA A 79 3.68 -38.17 -8.17
N VAL A 80 4.18 -39.41 -8.11
CA VAL A 80 5.09 -39.90 -7.05
C VAL A 80 6.48 -39.25 -7.13
N ALA A 81 6.90 -38.79 -8.31
CA ALA A 81 8.17 -38.09 -8.53
C ALA A 81 8.07 -36.55 -8.45
N GLY A 82 6.87 -36.03 -8.16
CA GLY A 82 6.70 -34.60 -7.86
C GLY A 82 7.36 -34.26 -6.52
N GLU A 83 7.96 -33.08 -6.41
CA GLU A 83 8.36 -32.52 -5.11
C GLU A 83 7.10 -32.32 -4.23
N VAL A 84 6.78 -33.29 -3.39
CA VAL A 84 5.74 -33.16 -2.38
C VAL A 84 6.37 -32.61 -1.10
N GLN A 85 5.73 -31.61 -0.48
CA GLN A 85 6.17 -31.15 0.84
C GLN A 85 6.25 -32.34 1.82
N PRO A 86 7.30 -32.45 2.66
CA PRO A 86 7.33 -33.45 3.71
C PRO A 86 6.09 -33.29 4.60
N ILE A 87 5.36 -34.38 4.83
CA ILE A 87 4.20 -34.40 5.69
C ILE A 87 4.62 -33.90 7.08
N TYR A 88 3.90 -32.92 7.63
CA TYR A 88 4.07 -32.35 8.97
C TYR A 88 3.72 -33.35 10.09
N VAL A 89 4.38 -34.50 10.14
CA VAL A 89 4.51 -35.30 11.37
C VAL A 89 5.94 -35.07 11.85
N ALA A 90 6.08 -34.50 13.05
CA ALA A 90 7.34 -34.02 13.61
C ALA A 90 8.38 -35.14 13.94
N ARG A 91 8.19 -36.35 13.42
CA ARG A 91 9.14 -37.45 13.32
C ARG A 91 8.75 -38.30 12.11
N THR A 92 9.64 -38.50 11.15
CA THR A 92 9.63 -39.74 10.35
C THR A 92 9.65 -40.89 11.35
N VAL A 93 8.82 -41.92 11.19
CA VAL A 93 8.85 -43.11 12.06
C VAL A 93 10.26 -43.69 11.93
N SER A 94 11.15 -43.37 12.88
CA SER A 94 12.50 -43.93 12.90
C SER A 94 12.39 -45.41 13.20
N HIS A 95 13.44 -46.16 12.83
CA HIS A 95 13.61 -47.61 13.04
C HIS A 95 13.11 -48.16 14.39
N ASP A 96 13.05 -47.33 15.44
CA ASP A 96 12.70 -47.73 16.82
C ASP A 96 11.34 -47.22 17.37
N ASP A 97 10.53 -46.47 16.60
CA ASP A 97 9.27 -45.91 17.11
C ASP A 97 8.05 -46.77 16.68
N SER A 98 7.34 -47.35 17.64
CA SER A 98 6.08 -48.08 17.41
C SER A 98 4.96 -47.14 16.94
N ASP A 99 4.14 -47.57 15.97
CA ASP A 99 3.02 -46.78 15.43
C ASP A 99 2.14 -46.18 16.56
N PRO A 100 2.01 -44.84 16.64
CA PRO A 100 1.21 -44.18 17.68
C PRO A 100 -0.29 -44.54 17.63
N LEU A 101 -0.74 -45.17 16.54
CA LEU A 101 -2.10 -45.68 16.34
C LEU A 101 -2.21 -47.21 16.55
N ALA A 102 -1.13 -47.92 16.87
CA ALA A 102 -1.13 -49.36 17.14
C ALA A 102 -2.09 -49.75 18.28
N LYS A 103 -2.33 -48.84 19.23
CA LYS A 103 -3.32 -48.99 20.32
C LYS A 103 -4.77 -49.18 19.86
N PHE A 104 -5.07 -48.97 18.57
CA PHE A 104 -6.40 -49.14 17.97
C PHE A 104 -6.60 -50.50 17.28
N GLY A 105 -5.69 -51.47 17.46
CA GLY A 105 -5.87 -52.87 17.11
C GLY A 105 -5.20 -53.33 15.81
N VAL A 106 -4.82 -52.40 14.92
CA VAL A 106 -4.07 -52.70 13.68
C VAL A 106 -3.00 -51.62 13.48
N PRO A 107 -1.72 -51.97 13.27
CA PRO A 107 -0.68 -50.99 12.96
C PRO A 107 -0.92 -50.38 11.56
N LEU A 108 -1.06 -49.06 11.51
CA LEU A 108 -1.30 -48.26 10.30
C LEU A 108 -0.01 -47.71 9.69
N ALA A 109 1.10 -47.80 10.40
CA ALA A 109 2.42 -47.51 9.87
C ALA A 109 3.45 -48.46 10.48
N GLY A 110 4.61 -48.58 9.85
CA GLY A 110 5.67 -49.40 10.39
C GLY A 110 6.92 -49.35 9.54
N PHE A 111 7.91 -50.12 9.96
CA PHE A 111 9.18 -50.24 9.28
C PHE A 111 9.41 -51.67 8.82
N ARG A 112 9.93 -51.85 7.60
CA ARG A 112 10.40 -53.13 7.08
C ARG A 112 11.91 -53.04 6.92
N GLN A 113 12.62 -53.87 7.66
CA GLN A 113 14.07 -54.01 7.52
C GLN A 113 14.38 -54.89 6.30
N GLY A 114 15.13 -54.32 5.35
CA GLY A 114 15.72 -55.04 4.22
C GLY A 114 17.18 -55.43 4.48
N LEU A 115 17.82 -56.08 3.51
CA LEU A 115 19.26 -56.37 3.54
C LEU A 115 20.11 -55.10 3.32
N GLU A 116 19.58 -54.14 2.58
CA GLU A 116 20.20 -52.84 2.29
C GLU A 116 19.52 -51.72 3.09
N ALA A 117 20.31 -50.77 3.58
CA ALA A 117 19.79 -49.62 4.33
C ALA A 117 19.16 -48.55 3.43
N VAL A 118 19.65 -48.41 2.19
CA VAL A 118 19.20 -47.40 1.22
C VAL A 118 19.12 -48.00 -0.18
N VAL A 119 18.27 -47.44 -1.04
CA VAL A 119 18.19 -47.79 -2.46
C VAL A 119 19.34 -47.10 -3.20
N GLN A 120 20.16 -47.88 -3.90
CA GLN A 120 21.27 -47.35 -4.69
C GLN A 120 20.74 -46.64 -5.95
N VAL A 121 21.13 -45.38 -6.14
CA VAL A 121 20.71 -44.55 -7.27
C VAL A 121 21.68 -44.83 -8.43
N PRO A 122 21.20 -45.16 -9.64
CA PRO A 122 22.06 -45.37 -10.80
C PRO A 122 22.91 -44.12 -11.11
N ASP A 123 24.19 -44.34 -11.38
CA ASP A 123 25.16 -43.27 -11.68
C ASP A 123 24.88 -42.56 -13.02
N ASP A 124 24.21 -43.24 -13.95
CA ASP A 124 23.90 -42.72 -15.29
C ASP A 124 22.59 -41.89 -15.35
N LEU A 125 21.92 -41.73 -14.21
CA LEU A 125 20.57 -41.17 -14.14
C LEU A 125 20.53 -39.68 -14.51
N ALA A 126 21.55 -38.91 -14.15
CA ALA A 126 21.68 -37.50 -14.54
C ALA A 126 21.79 -37.34 -16.06
N THR A 127 22.44 -38.29 -16.73
CA THR A 127 22.57 -38.35 -18.18
C THR A 127 21.23 -38.74 -18.81
N LYS A 128 20.55 -39.76 -18.32
CA LYS A 128 19.20 -40.15 -18.79
C LYS A 128 18.16 -39.03 -18.64
N ALA A 129 18.19 -38.29 -17.52
CA ALA A 129 17.30 -37.15 -17.27
C ALA A 129 17.57 -35.97 -18.22
N ARG A 130 18.85 -35.69 -18.53
CA ARG A 130 19.24 -34.69 -19.55
C ARG A 130 18.70 -35.04 -20.94
N TRP A 131 18.71 -36.31 -21.32
CA TRP A 131 18.24 -36.76 -22.64
C TRP A 131 16.71 -36.82 -22.75
N ALA A 132 15.99 -37.15 -21.67
CA ALA A 132 14.52 -37.10 -21.63
C ALA A 132 13.97 -35.67 -21.80
N ARG A 133 14.70 -34.65 -21.33
CA ARG A 133 14.37 -33.23 -21.53
C ARG A 133 14.62 -32.75 -22.96
N ALA A 134 15.57 -33.37 -23.67
CA ALA A 134 15.83 -33.12 -25.09
C ALA A 134 14.78 -33.75 -26.03
N GLN A 135 13.88 -34.57 -25.50
CA GLN A 135 12.81 -35.27 -26.23
C GLN A 135 11.40 -34.72 -25.94
N GLY A 136 11.28 -33.47 -25.47
CA GLY A 136 10.05 -32.67 -25.65
C GLY A 136 8.77 -33.17 -24.98
N HIS A 137 8.80 -33.55 -23.70
CA HIS A 137 7.57 -33.96 -23.00
C HIS A 137 6.90 -32.82 -22.24
N GLY A 138 5.85 -32.27 -22.88
CA GLY A 138 4.97 -31.26 -22.31
C GLY A 138 4.02 -30.57 -23.29
N ALA A 139 3.48 -31.23 -24.32
CA ALA A 139 2.27 -30.84 -25.06
C ALA A 139 1.96 -31.89 -26.15
N ALA A 140 0.76 -31.82 -26.74
CA ALA A 140 0.14 -32.70 -27.75
C ALA A 140 0.91 -32.95 -29.08
N CYS A 141 2.25 -32.91 -29.10
CA CYS A 141 3.13 -33.03 -30.28
C CYS A 141 4.16 -34.14 -30.06
N ALA A 142 4.41 -34.97 -31.08
CA ALA A 142 5.41 -36.04 -30.99
C ALA A 142 6.84 -35.50 -31.09
N SER A 143 7.80 -36.13 -30.41
CA SER A 143 9.21 -35.70 -30.46
C SER A 143 9.99 -36.46 -31.53
N HIS A 144 10.49 -35.71 -32.51
CA HIS A 144 11.31 -36.23 -33.62
C HIS A 144 12.54 -35.35 -33.85
N PRO A 145 13.65 -35.90 -34.39
CA PRO A 145 14.88 -35.14 -34.61
C PRO A 145 14.81 -34.19 -35.83
N SER A 146 13.92 -34.45 -36.78
CA SER A 146 13.72 -33.65 -37.98
C SER A 146 12.28 -33.74 -38.48
N ALA A 147 11.91 -32.87 -39.43
CA ALA A 147 10.61 -32.96 -40.10
C ALA A 147 10.45 -34.28 -40.85
N ASP A 148 11.50 -34.72 -41.56
CA ASP A 148 11.51 -35.97 -42.32
C ASP A 148 11.30 -37.21 -41.43
N ALA A 149 12.01 -37.28 -40.29
CA ALA A 149 11.84 -38.37 -39.33
C ALA A 149 10.44 -38.36 -38.67
N ALA A 150 9.85 -37.19 -38.52
CA ALA A 150 8.48 -37.06 -38.05
C ALA A 150 7.48 -37.59 -39.07
N ILE A 151 7.68 -37.28 -40.36
CA ILE A 151 6.84 -37.72 -41.46
C ILE A 151 6.91 -39.24 -41.64
N SER A 152 8.11 -39.82 -41.66
CA SER A 152 8.29 -41.28 -41.82
C SER A 152 7.68 -42.09 -40.67
N ALA A 153 7.47 -41.46 -39.51
CA ALA A 153 6.89 -42.08 -38.32
C ALA A 153 5.37 -41.94 -38.24
N ILE A 154 4.69 -41.29 -39.19
CA ILE A 154 3.23 -41.13 -39.17
C ILE A 154 2.54 -42.51 -39.04
N GLY A 155 1.60 -42.60 -38.10
CA GLY A 155 0.89 -43.84 -37.81
C GLY A 155 1.62 -44.78 -36.83
N ARG A 156 2.85 -44.46 -36.40
CA ARG A 156 3.56 -45.25 -35.39
C ARG A 156 3.08 -44.88 -33.98
N PRO A 157 2.85 -45.85 -33.08
CA PRO A 157 2.48 -45.53 -31.71
C PRO A 157 3.70 -45.08 -30.89
N SER A 158 3.48 -44.13 -29.98
CA SER A 158 4.52 -43.56 -29.11
C SER A 158 5.10 -44.56 -28.09
N HIS A 159 4.42 -45.70 -27.90
CA HIS A 159 4.85 -46.83 -27.07
C HIS A 159 4.23 -48.14 -27.58
N PRO A 160 4.85 -49.32 -27.30
CA PRO A 160 4.28 -50.61 -27.66
C PRO A 160 2.85 -50.78 -27.12
N GLY A 161 1.91 -51.21 -27.97
CA GLY A 161 0.48 -51.34 -27.63
C GLY A 161 -0.33 -50.03 -27.61
N GLY A 162 0.29 -48.88 -27.90
CA GLY A 162 -0.40 -47.58 -28.02
C GLY A 162 -1.21 -47.42 -29.31
N ARG A 163 -2.06 -46.39 -29.38
CA ARG A 163 -2.80 -46.06 -30.61
C ARG A 163 -1.87 -45.39 -31.63
N ALA A 164 -2.07 -45.68 -32.92
CA ALA A 164 -1.39 -44.99 -34.00
C ALA A 164 -1.69 -43.49 -33.99
N GLU A 165 -0.67 -42.68 -33.78
CA GLU A 165 -0.79 -41.23 -33.79
C GLU A 165 -0.42 -40.68 -35.17
N ILE A 166 -1.31 -39.89 -35.76
CA ILE A 166 -1.08 -39.28 -37.09
C ILE A 166 -0.84 -37.79 -36.90
N ARG A 167 -1.78 -37.12 -36.23
CA ARG A 167 -1.76 -35.68 -35.97
C ARG A 167 -0.52 -35.22 -35.20
N SER A 168 -0.08 -35.97 -34.19
CA SER A 168 1.06 -35.58 -33.35
C SER A 168 2.39 -35.57 -34.12
N HIS A 169 2.55 -36.51 -35.06
CA HIS A 169 3.69 -36.60 -35.97
C HIS A 169 3.67 -35.49 -37.04
N MET A 170 2.51 -35.24 -37.66
CA MET A 170 2.34 -34.11 -38.59
C MET A 170 2.61 -32.76 -37.93
N MET A 171 2.14 -32.56 -36.70
CA MET A 171 2.37 -31.34 -35.93
C MET A 171 3.85 -31.16 -35.58
N SER A 172 4.58 -32.25 -35.36
CA SER A 172 6.03 -32.24 -35.15
C SER A 172 6.78 -31.84 -36.43
N ALA A 173 6.37 -32.37 -37.58
CA ALA A 173 6.93 -32.01 -38.87
C ALA A 173 6.74 -30.52 -39.18
N ALA A 174 5.53 -29.99 -38.97
CA ALA A 174 5.23 -28.57 -39.16
C ALA A 174 6.09 -27.66 -38.27
N LEU A 175 6.25 -27.99 -36.98
CA LEU A 175 7.09 -27.20 -36.08
C LEU A 175 8.57 -27.22 -36.47
N HIS A 176 9.08 -28.33 -37.02
CA HIS A 176 10.47 -28.41 -37.50
C HIS A 176 10.70 -27.54 -38.73
N LEU A 177 9.77 -27.56 -39.69
CA LEU A 177 9.86 -26.71 -40.89
C LEU A 177 9.78 -25.22 -40.53
N ALA A 178 8.82 -24.82 -39.68
CA ALA A 178 8.70 -23.43 -39.22
C ALA A 178 9.97 -22.95 -38.49
N ARG A 179 10.58 -23.80 -37.65
CA ARG A 179 11.84 -23.48 -36.96
C ARG A 179 13.03 -23.35 -37.91
N ASN A 180 13.07 -24.13 -38.99
CA ASN A 180 14.16 -24.07 -39.95
C ASN A 180 14.09 -22.80 -40.81
N GLU A 181 12.91 -22.45 -41.34
CA GLU A 181 12.70 -21.19 -42.07
C GLU A 181 13.07 -19.97 -41.20
N HIS A 182 12.67 -19.99 -39.93
CA HIS A 182 13.04 -18.94 -38.97
C HIS A 182 14.57 -18.88 -38.72
N LYS A 183 15.26 -20.02 -38.60
CA LYS A 183 16.73 -20.05 -38.48
C LYS A 183 17.41 -19.43 -39.71
N GLU A 184 16.82 -19.59 -40.88
CA GLU A 184 17.27 -19.00 -42.14
C GLU A 184 16.80 -17.55 -42.36
N LYS A 185 16.13 -16.96 -41.36
CA LYS A 185 15.57 -15.59 -41.38
C LYS A 185 14.54 -15.36 -42.49
N ARG A 186 13.80 -16.40 -42.88
CA ARG A 186 12.66 -16.31 -43.79
C ARG A 186 11.37 -16.36 -43.00
N GLU A 187 10.34 -15.68 -43.51
CA GLU A 187 9.00 -15.73 -42.95
C GLU A 187 8.38 -17.10 -43.29
N PRO A 188 8.05 -17.94 -42.29
CA PRO A 188 7.54 -19.28 -42.55
C PRO A 188 6.13 -19.19 -43.16
N LYS A 189 5.97 -19.70 -44.38
CA LYS A 189 4.67 -19.73 -45.05
C LYS A 189 4.02 -21.10 -44.93
N ALA A 190 2.81 -21.11 -44.36
CA ALA A 190 2.06 -22.33 -44.11
C ALA A 190 1.83 -23.18 -45.38
N GLU A 191 1.64 -22.54 -46.53
CA GLU A 191 1.41 -23.20 -47.83
C GLU A 191 2.64 -23.95 -48.33
N GLU A 192 3.83 -23.35 -48.19
CA GLU A 192 5.11 -23.97 -48.59
C GLU A 192 5.44 -25.16 -47.66
N MET A 193 5.18 -25.01 -46.36
CA MET A 193 5.32 -26.09 -45.38
C MET A 193 4.34 -27.24 -45.61
N HIS A 194 3.08 -26.92 -45.95
CA HIS A 194 2.06 -27.91 -46.29
C HIS A 194 2.50 -28.75 -47.48
N ALA A 195 2.95 -28.11 -48.57
CA ALA A 195 3.46 -28.81 -49.74
C ALA A 195 4.64 -29.74 -49.40
N ALA A 196 5.61 -29.24 -48.63
CA ALA A 196 6.77 -30.03 -48.21
C ALA A 196 6.40 -31.26 -47.35
N ILE A 197 5.40 -31.14 -46.48
CA ILE A 197 4.92 -32.28 -45.68
C ILE A 197 4.19 -33.29 -46.56
N CYS A 198 3.33 -32.85 -47.48
CA CYS A 198 2.64 -33.74 -48.42
C CYS A 198 3.63 -34.51 -49.31
N ASP A 199 4.64 -33.84 -49.86
CA ASP A 199 5.70 -34.48 -50.65
C ASP A 199 6.47 -35.51 -49.82
N GLY A 200 6.79 -35.19 -48.57
CA GLY A 200 7.43 -36.12 -47.65
C GLY A 200 6.56 -37.34 -47.31
N ILE A 201 5.24 -37.15 -47.16
CA ILE A 201 4.30 -38.26 -46.90
C ILE A 201 4.30 -39.23 -48.08
N GLU A 202 4.30 -38.73 -49.31
CA GLU A 202 4.34 -39.59 -50.49
C GLU A 202 5.71 -40.30 -50.63
N GLN A 203 6.81 -39.62 -50.32
CA GLN A 203 8.16 -40.21 -50.31
C GLN A 203 8.29 -41.35 -49.29
N HIS A 204 7.64 -41.23 -48.12
CA HIS A 204 7.65 -42.24 -47.07
C HIS A 204 6.42 -43.14 -47.05
N ARG A 205 5.61 -43.14 -48.13
CA ARG A 205 4.30 -43.79 -48.19
C ARG A 205 4.30 -45.24 -47.73
N GLN A 206 5.24 -46.04 -48.22
CA GLN A 206 5.32 -47.46 -47.86
C GLN A 206 5.54 -47.68 -46.36
N ALA A 207 6.44 -46.90 -45.74
CA ALA A 207 6.71 -47.01 -44.30
C ALA A 207 5.51 -46.56 -43.45
N ILE A 208 4.81 -45.52 -43.90
CA ILE A 208 3.58 -45.03 -43.25
C ILE A 208 2.46 -46.08 -43.36
N GLU A 209 2.27 -46.70 -44.53
CA GLU A 209 1.28 -47.77 -44.73
C GLU A 209 1.57 -48.98 -43.83
N GLU A 210 2.84 -49.37 -43.69
CA GLU A 210 3.26 -50.44 -42.78
C GLU A 210 2.97 -50.08 -41.31
N ASN A 211 3.28 -48.84 -40.89
CA ASN A 211 2.97 -48.35 -39.54
C ASN A 211 1.46 -48.36 -39.24
N LEU A 212 0.65 -47.85 -40.18
CA LEU A 212 -0.81 -47.81 -40.05
C LEU A 212 -1.39 -49.23 -39.98
N LYS A 213 -0.92 -50.14 -40.83
CA LYS A 213 -1.37 -51.53 -40.87
C LYS A 213 -1.02 -52.26 -39.58
N ALA A 214 0.19 -52.06 -39.05
CA ALA A 214 0.62 -52.62 -37.77
C ALA A 214 -0.26 -52.14 -36.60
N ALA A 215 -0.87 -50.97 -36.73
CA ALA A 215 -1.76 -50.37 -35.74
C ALA A 215 -3.26 -50.50 -36.06
N GLY A 216 -3.65 -51.29 -37.07
CA GLY A 216 -5.05 -51.54 -37.44
C GLY A 216 -5.77 -50.34 -38.06
N ARG A 217 -5.05 -49.41 -38.71
CA ARG A 217 -5.58 -48.22 -39.39
C ARG A 217 -5.42 -48.30 -40.91
N SER A 218 -6.03 -47.35 -41.63
CA SER A 218 -5.97 -47.31 -43.09
C SER A 218 -5.36 -45.99 -43.59
N TRP A 219 -4.91 -45.98 -44.85
CA TRP A 219 -4.41 -44.76 -45.49
C TRP A 219 -5.43 -43.60 -45.49
N GLY A 220 -6.74 -43.93 -45.48
CA GLY A 220 -7.81 -42.93 -45.38
C GLY A 220 -7.68 -42.03 -44.15
N ASP A 221 -7.08 -42.52 -43.06
CA ASP A 221 -6.84 -41.73 -41.85
C ASP A 221 -5.75 -40.66 -42.00
N VAL A 222 -4.81 -40.85 -42.92
CA VAL A 222 -3.78 -39.87 -43.30
C VAL A 222 -4.35 -38.92 -44.35
N ALA A 223 -5.10 -39.46 -45.31
CA ALA A 223 -5.74 -38.69 -46.38
C ALA A 223 -6.68 -37.59 -45.88
N VAL A 224 -7.35 -37.79 -44.73
CA VAL A 224 -8.18 -36.75 -44.07
C VAL A 224 -7.40 -35.44 -43.83
N TYR A 225 -6.10 -35.53 -43.57
CA TYR A 225 -5.26 -34.35 -43.31
C TYR A 225 -4.67 -33.76 -44.59
N THR A 226 -4.30 -34.59 -45.58
CA THR A 226 -3.62 -34.16 -46.81
C THR A 226 -4.59 -33.70 -47.90
N ASP A 227 -5.81 -34.25 -47.93
CA ASP A 227 -6.81 -33.97 -48.97
C ASP A 227 -7.80 -32.85 -48.54
N GLY A 228 -7.69 -32.37 -47.29
CA GLY A 228 -8.47 -31.27 -46.73
C GLY A 228 -7.60 -30.22 -46.04
N ASP A 229 -8.21 -29.15 -45.52
CA ASP A 229 -7.47 -27.98 -45.00
C ASP A 229 -6.78 -28.21 -43.63
N ASP A 230 -6.92 -29.38 -43.03
CA ASP A 230 -6.51 -29.59 -41.64
C ASP A 230 -4.99 -29.61 -41.45
N LEU A 231 -4.22 -30.11 -42.43
CA LEU A 231 -2.75 -29.99 -42.40
C LEU A 231 -2.30 -28.54 -42.60
N LEU A 232 -2.99 -27.78 -43.44
CA LEU A 232 -2.69 -26.36 -43.68
C LEU A 232 -2.93 -25.54 -42.41
N LYS A 233 -4.05 -25.78 -41.70
CA LYS A 233 -4.32 -25.17 -40.38
C LYS A 233 -3.26 -25.52 -39.34
N LEU A 234 -2.74 -26.76 -39.37
CA LEU A 234 -1.64 -27.17 -38.48
C LEU A 234 -0.34 -26.42 -38.81
N CYS A 235 -0.05 -26.19 -40.09
CA CYS A 235 1.11 -25.40 -40.51
C CYS A 235 0.97 -23.93 -40.11
N ALA A 236 -0.21 -23.33 -40.29
CA ALA A 236 -0.49 -21.96 -39.84
C ALA A 236 -0.35 -21.81 -38.32
N TRP A 237 -0.91 -22.74 -37.55
CA TRP A 237 -0.73 -22.79 -36.10
C TRP A 237 0.76 -22.89 -35.70
N ALA A 238 1.57 -23.66 -36.44
CA ALA A 238 3.00 -23.79 -36.17
C ALA A 238 3.76 -22.48 -36.41
N CYS A 239 3.38 -21.70 -37.43
CA CYS A 239 3.91 -20.35 -37.65
C CYS A 239 3.59 -19.43 -36.47
N ASP A 240 2.30 -19.31 -36.10
CA ASP A 240 1.85 -18.47 -34.96
C ASP A 240 2.56 -18.85 -33.67
N ARG A 241 2.72 -20.15 -33.41
CA ARG A 241 3.35 -20.68 -32.18
C ARG A 241 4.81 -20.28 -32.06
N ILE A 242 5.56 -20.25 -33.18
CA ILE A 242 6.96 -19.84 -33.20
C ILE A 242 7.10 -18.33 -33.00
N GLU A 243 6.19 -17.53 -33.55
CA GLU A 243 6.11 -16.09 -33.26
C GLU A 243 5.83 -15.82 -31.77
N ASP A 244 4.89 -16.56 -31.20
CA ASP A 244 4.52 -16.51 -29.77
C ASP A 244 5.67 -16.92 -28.84
N ASP A 245 6.39 -17.99 -29.18
CA ASP A 245 7.54 -18.47 -28.40
C ASP A 245 8.72 -17.51 -28.52
N ASN A 246 8.89 -16.83 -29.67
CA ASN A 246 9.87 -15.77 -29.83
C ASN A 246 9.51 -14.53 -28.99
N ALA A 247 8.23 -14.13 -28.96
CA ALA A 247 7.75 -13.06 -28.08
C ALA A 247 8.00 -13.41 -26.60
N LYS A 248 7.77 -14.67 -26.20
CA LYS A 248 7.99 -15.14 -24.83
C LYS A 248 9.48 -15.34 -24.48
N ALA A 249 10.33 -15.69 -25.43
CA ALA A 249 11.77 -15.81 -25.25
C ALA A 249 12.45 -14.43 -25.12
N GLN A 250 11.88 -13.39 -25.75
CA GLN A 250 12.24 -11.99 -25.49
C GLN A 250 11.78 -11.50 -24.10
N ASP A 251 10.75 -12.12 -23.53
CA ASP A 251 10.13 -11.77 -22.24
C ASP A 251 10.61 -12.61 -21.03
N GLY A 252 11.85 -13.13 -21.07
CA GLY A 252 12.45 -13.93 -19.99
C GLY A 252 12.10 -13.48 -18.56
N GLY A 253 11.66 -14.46 -17.75
CA GLY A 253 11.15 -14.31 -16.37
C GLY A 253 11.77 -13.16 -15.59
N GLY A 254 10.92 -12.16 -15.30
CA GLY A 254 11.33 -10.88 -14.74
C GLY A 254 11.66 -9.85 -15.82
N ALA A 255 10.83 -9.73 -16.86
CA ALA A 255 10.99 -8.83 -18.02
C ALA A 255 11.76 -7.53 -17.71
N ARG A 256 13.01 -7.44 -18.18
CA ARG A 256 13.57 -6.13 -18.53
C ARG A 256 12.74 -5.67 -19.72
N LYS A 257 12.09 -4.50 -19.58
CA LYS A 257 11.37 -3.87 -20.69
C LYS A 257 12.34 -3.76 -21.87
N VAL A 258 11.94 -4.23 -23.07
CA VAL A 258 12.73 -3.95 -24.28
C VAL A 258 12.75 -2.43 -24.44
N ILE A 259 13.93 -1.83 -24.24
CA ILE A 259 14.10 -0.39 -24.38
C ILE A 259 14.21 -0.09 -25.86
N GLN A 260 13.11 0.39 -26.43
CA GLN A 260 13.14 0.95 -27.77
C GLN A 260 13.56 2.42 -27.66
N ARG A 261 14.73 2.74 -28.21
CA ARG A 261 15.19 4.12 -28.37
C ARG A 261 14.60 4.69 -29.66
N ILE A 262 14.13 5.92 -29.60
CA ILE A 262 13.66 6.67 -30.75
C ILE A 262 14.62 7.84 -30.94
N ALA A 263 15.15 7.99 -32.14
CA ALA A 263 16.02 9.11 -32.50
C ALA A 263 15.20 10.41 -32.45
N ALA A 264 15.72 11.42 -31.74
CA ALA A 264 15.05 12.69 -31.46
C ALA A 264 13.72 12.51 -30.70
N ALA A 265 13.74 12.71 -29.39
CA ALA A 265 12.50 12.72 -28.61
C ALA A 265 11.51 13.75 -29.20
N PRO A 266 10.21 13.40 -29.33
CA PRO A 266 9.20 14.39 -29.61
C PRO A 266 9.29 15.50 -28.56
N LYS A 267 8.98 16.74 -28.98
CA LYS A 267 8.90 17.87 -28.05
C LYS A 267 8.06 17.45 -26.83
N PRO A 268 8.43 17.90 -25.61
CA PRO A 268 7.65 17.59 -24.41
C PRO A 268 6.18 17.89 -24.67
N PRO A 269 5.26 17.07 -24.14
CA PRO A 269 3.84 17.21 -24.40
C PRO A 269 3.35 18.62 -24.10
N ASP A 270 2.37 19.09 -24.86
CA ASP A 270 1.86 20.46 -24.81
C ASP A 270 1.65 20.98 -23.36
N GLY A 271 2.19 22.17 -23.07
CA GLY A 271 1.92 22.91 -21.84
C GLY A 271 3.02 22.96 -20.77
N VAL A 272 4.21 22.38 -21.01
CA VAL A 272 5.40 22.60 -20.16
C VAL A 272 6.33 23.65 -20.80
N VAL A 273 6.60 24.73 -20.08
CA VAL A 273 7.49 25.83 -20.51
C VAL A 273 8.77 25.78 -19.70
N PHE A 274 9.91 25.62 -20.37
CA PHE A 274 11.22 25.67 -19.73
C PHE A 274 11.65 27.11 -19.54
N VAL A 275 12.00 27.48 -18.31
CA VAL A 275 12.50 28.81 -17.96
C VAL A 275 13.76 28.70 -17.11
N SER A 276 14.60 29.73 -17.13
CA SER A 276 15.73 29.87 -16.23
C SER A 276 15.27 30.15 -14.78
N GLN A 277 16.18 29.99 -13.82
CA GLN A 277 15.90 30.34 -12.43
C GLN A 277 15.53 31.82 -12.25
N ALA A 278 16.19 32.72 -13.00
CA ALA A 278 15.91 34.15 -12.96
C ALA A 278 14.50 34.45 -13.49
N GLU A 279 14.18 33.92 -14.67
CA GLU A 279 12.84 34.07 -15.27
C GLU A 279 11.75 33.49 -14.37
N ALA A 280 11.98 32.34 -13.73
CA ALA A 280 11.04 31.76 -12.78
C ALA A 280 10.74 32.71 -11.59
N ARG A 281 11.77 33.39 -11.06
CA ARG A 281 11.61 34.38 -9.97
C ARG A 281 10.88 35.63 -10.46
N ASP A 282 11.18 36.09 -11.66
CA ASP A 282 10.51 37.24 -12.27
C ASP A 282 9.03 36.96 -12.53
N ILE A 283 8.70 35.76 -13.03
CA ILE A 283 7.31 35.30 -13.21
C ILE A 283 6.59 35.26 -11.86
N ALA A 284 7.21 34.72 -10.81
CA ALA A 284 6.62 34.68 -9.47
C ALA A 284 6.30 36.09 -8.96
N ARG A 285 7.27 37.01 -9.08
CA ARG A 285 7.12 38.41 -8.66
C ARG A 285 6.04 39.12 -9.45
N ALA A 286 6.05 39.01 -10.77
CA ALA A 286 5.04 39.64 -11.63
C ALA A 286 3.63 39.14 -11.32
N ARG A 287 3.45 37.82 -11.13
CA ARG A 287 2.15 37.24 -10.77
C ARG A 287 1.63 37.70 -9.42
N VAL A 288 2.50 37.84 -8.42
CA VAL A 288 2.10 38.39 -7.12
C VAL A 288 1.74 39.87 -7.23
N LEU A 289 2.49 40.68 -7.99
CA LEU A 289 2.16 42.09 -8.19
C LEU A 289 0.81 42.27 -8.88
N ASN A 290 0.51 41.45 -9.89
CA ASN A 290 -0.81 41.44 -10.54
C ASN A 290 -1.93 41.08 -9.54
N PHE A 291 -1.69 40.08 -8.68
CA PHE A 291 -2.64 39.73 -7.63
C PHE A 291 -2.85 40.87 -6.63
N VAL A 292 -1.78 41.52 -6.17
CA VAL A 292 -1.85 42.68 -5.26
C VAL A 292 -2.66 43.82 -5.90
N ALA A 293 -2.44 44.11 -7.18
CA ALA A 293 -3.22 45.11 -7.91
C ALA A 293 -4.71 44.74 -7.96
N ALA A 294 -5.02 43.48 -8.28
CA ALA A 294 -6.39 42.98 -8.33
C ALA A 294 -7.09 43.00 -6.96
N VAL A 295 -6.37 42.75 -5.86
CA VAL A 295 -6.90 42.88 -4.49
C VAL A 295 -7.25 44.34 -4.18
N LYS A 296 -6.37 45.28 -4.54
CA LYS A 296 -6.60 46.72 -4.32
C LYS A 296 -7.84 47.20 -5.10
N GLU A 297 -7.91 46.88 -6.38
CA GLU A 297 -9.07 47.18 -7.24
C GLU A 297 -10.37 46.56 -6.67
N HIS A 298 -10.34 45.28 -6.27
CA HIS A 298 -11.50 44.62 -5.66
C HIS A 298 -11.92 45.25 -4.33
N SER A 299 -10.96 45.76 -3.54
CA SER A 299 -11.26 46.46 -2.28
C SER A 299 -11.95 47.81 -2.50
N GLU A 300 -11.67 48.48 -3.62
CA GLU A 300 -12.33 49.71 -4.03
C GLU A 300 -13.75 49.40 -4.54
N LEU A 301 -13.91 48.41 -5.41
CA LEU A 301 -15.20 47.99 -5.97
C LEU A 301 -16.19 47.46 -4.92
N LYS A 302 -15.69 46.76 -3.88
CA LYS A 302 -16.52 46.27 -2.76
C LYS A 302 -17.21 47.37 -1.96
N LYS A 303 -16.82 48.64 -2.11
CA LYS A 303 -17.57 49.76 -1.52
C LYS A 303 -18.93 49.94 -2.20
N ASP A 304 -19.15 49.37 -3.39
CA ASP A 304 -20.32 49.57 -4.24
C ASP A 304 -21.10 48.28 -4.61
N CYS A 305 -20.76 47.10 -4.04
CA CYS A 305 -21.42 45.83 -4.39
C CYS A 305 -22.65 45.51 -3.51
N GLU A 306 -23.79 45.22 -4.14
CA GLU A 306 -25.00 44.69 -3.48
C GLU A 306 -24.91 43.18 -3.23
N VAL A 307 -25.39 42.77 -2.04
CA VAL A 307 -25.65 41.38 -1.68
C VAL A 307 -27.14 41.12 -1.90
N THR A 308 -27.48 40.17 -2.76
CA THR A 308 -28.89 39.80 -2.99
C THR A 308 -29.48 39.09 -1.76
N ALA A 309 -30.81 39.05 -1.65
CA ALA A 309 -31.53 38.48 -0.49
C ALA A 309 -31.25 36.97 -0.25
N ASP A 310 -30.75 36.25 -1.26
CA ASP A 310 -30.28 34.87 -1.23
C ASP A 310 -28.78 34.72 -0.87
N GLY A 311 -28.10 35.82 -0.53
CA GLY A 311 -26.69 35.83 -0.12
C GLY A 311 -25.70 35.79 -1.28
N LYS A 312 -26.15 36.03 -2.51
CA LYS A 312 -25.29 36.05 -3.70
C LYS A 312 -24.70 37.45 -3.88
N VAL A 313 -23.36 37.54 -3.86
CA VAL A 313 -22.66 38.80 -4.16
C VAL A 313 -22.49 38.90 -5.68
N ILE A 314 -23.00 39.97 -6.29
CA ILE A 314 -22.80 40.24 -7.73
C ILE A 314 -21.43 40.94 -7.88
N GLY A 315 -20.43 40.17 -8.29
CA GLY A 315 -19.03 40.61 -8.44
C GLY A 315 -18.08 39.53 -7.90
N THR A 316 -17.49 38.73 -8.78
CA THR A 316 -16.64 37.59 -8.37
C THR A 316 -15.23 38.04 -8.09
N ALA A 317 -14.67 37.66 -6.94
CA ALA A 317 -13.30 37.98 -6.59
C ALA A 317 -12.29 37.24 -7.49
N PRO A 318 -11.15 37.86 -7.82
CA PRO A 318 -10.15 37.27 -8.70
C PRO A 318 -9.46 36.04 -8.07
N GLN A 319 -9.19 35.03 -8.88
CA GLN A 319 -8.52 33.77 -8.49
C GLN A 319 -7.30 33.54 -9.37
N HIS A 320 -6.12 33.89 -8.86
CA HIS A 320 -4.87 33.82 -9.61
C HIS A 320 -4.15 32.50 -9.32
N LEU A 321 -3.69 31.83 -10.37
CA LEU A 321 -2.90 30.60 -10.25
C LEU A 321 -1.42 30.86 -10.55
N LEU A 322 -0.54 30.29 -9.73
CA LEU A 322 0.91 30.27 -9.95
C LEU A 322 1.46 28.84 -9.92
N THR A 323 1.83 28.33 -11.10
CA THR A 323 2.37 26.97 -11.32
C THR A 323 3.88 26.94 -11.56
N LEU A 324 4.68 27.33 -10.56
CA LEU A 324 6.15 27.26 -10.65
C LEU A 324 6.72 26.10 -9.82
N PRO A 325 7.89 25.51 -10.19
CA PRO A 325 8.55 24.46 -9.41
C PRO A 325 8.86 24.85 -7.96
N THR A 326 9.09 23.85 -7.11
CA THR A 326 9.53 24.06 -5.73
C THR A 326 10.89 24.75 -5.69
N GLY A 327 11.03 25.77 -4.84
CA GLY A 327 12.26 26.56 -4.69
C GLY A 327 12.38 27.78 -5.61
N SER A 328 11.42 28.03 -6.51
CA SER A 328 11.38 29.21 -7.41
C SER A 328 11.15 30.56 -6.73
N GLY A 329 11.03 30.60 -5.40
CA GLY A 329 10.82 31.84 -4.65
C GLY A 329 9.35 32.26 -4.50
N LYS A 330 8.38 31.41 -4.87
CA LYS A 330 6.93 31.71 -4.74
C LYS A 330 6.55 32.24 -3.35
N THR A 331 6.98 31.55 -2.30
CA THR A 331 6.70 31.93 -0.90
C THR A 331 7.25 33.30 -0.56
N HIS A 332 8.48 33.61 -0.97
CA HIS A 332 9.09 34.92 -0.72
C HIS A 332 8.35 36.03 -1.48
N ALA A 333 8.04 35.80 -2.77
CA ALA A 333 7.25 36.74 -3.56
C ALA A 333 5.88 37.01 -2.91
N ALA A 334 5.19 35.96 -2.44
CA ALA A 334 3.90 36.09 -1.77
C ALA A 334 3.98 36.88 -0.46
N ILE A 335 5.03 36.68 0.35
CA ILE A 335 5.28 37.46 1.58
C ILE A 335 5.48 38.95 1.26
N GLU A 336 6.23 39.30 0.22
CA GLU A 336 6.37 40.69 -0.24
C GLU A 336 5.03 41.27 -0.73
N GLY A 337 4.18 40.44 -1.35
CA GLY A 337 2.82 40.83 -1.71
C GLY A 337 1.96 41.17 -0.50
N ILE A 338 2.02 40.35 0.57
CA ILE A 338 1.27 40.57 1.82
C ILE A 338 1.63 41.91 2.45
N ARG A 339 2.93 42.28 2.49
CA ARG A 339 3.36 43.58 3.03
C ARG A 339 2.63 44.75 2.38
N GLN A 340 2.35 44.66 1.08
CA GLN A 340 1.62 45.70 0.33
C GLN A 340 0.12 45.69 0.56
N LEU A 341 -0.43 44.61 1.13
CA LEU A 341 -1.85 44.45 1.42
C LEU A 341 -2.19 44.70 2.89
N ARG A 342 -1.19 44.87 3.77
CA ARG A 342 -1.37 45.03 5.23
C ARG A 342 -2.38 46.11 5.61
N GLU A 343 -2.42 47.21 4.86
CA GLU A 343 -3.31 48.35 5.11
C GLU A 343 -4.78 48.05 4.78
N LEU A 344 -5.05 47.02 3.98
CA LEU A 344 -6.40 46.57 3.62
C LEU A 344 -6.97 45.57 4.64
N GLY A 345 -6.13 45.04 5.54
CA GLY A 345 -6.48 44.04 6.54
C GLY A 345 -5.73 42.71 6.36
N PRO A 346 -5.91 41.77 7.30
CA PRO A 346 -5.14 40.53 7.36
C PRO A 346 -5.31 39.64 6.14
N VAL A 347 -4.24 38.93 5.79
CA VAL A 347 -4.25 37.92 4.71
C VAL A 347 -4.31 36.52 5.32
N GLY A 348 -5.22 35.68 4.83
CA GLY A 348 -5.25 34.26 5.19
C GLY A 348 -4.16 33.49 4.45
N TRP A 349 -3.31 32.74 5.16
CA TRP A 349 -2.36 31.80 4.55
C TRP A 349 -2.82 30.37 4.82
N LEU A 350 -3.43 29.75 3.81
CA LEU A 350 -3.96 28.39 3.93
C LEU A 350 -2.89 27.38 3.52
N ILE A 351 -2.67 26.39 4.38
CA ILE A 351 -1.70 25.30 4.20
C ILE A 351 -2.37 23.92 4.27
N PRO A 352 -1.77 22.87 3.71
CA PRO A 352 -2.37 21.53 3.68
C PRO A 352 -2.66 20.96 5.07
N ASN A 353 -1.77 21.21 6.04
CA ASN A 353 -1.92 20.73 7.41
C ASN A 353 -1.30 21.71 8.43
N LEU A 354 -2.02 21.98 9.52
CA LEU A 354 -1.57 22.82 10.64
C LEU A 354 -0.31 22.31 11.35
N ALA A 355 0.11 21.05 11.17
CA ALA A 355 1.42 20.59 11.64
C ALA A 355 2.58 21.43 11.05
N LEU A 356 2.37 21.99 9.86
CA LEU A 356 3.31 22.89 9.18
C LEU A 356 3.06 24.36 9.53
N GLY A 357 2.02 24.66 10.31
CA GLY A 357 1.59 26.03 10.60
C GLY A 357 2.64 26.83 11.35
N ASP A 358 3.29 26.20 12.34
CA ASP A 358 4.34 26.83 13.13
C ASP A 358 5.59 27.13 12.31
N GLU A 359 5.95 26.20 11.44
CA GLU A 359 7.06 26.38 10.51
C GLU A 359 6.75 27.46 9.48
N ALA A 360 5.55 27.47 8.91
CA ALA A 360 5.10 28.49 7.96
C ALA A 360 5.09 29.90 8.62
N ALA A 361 4.51 30.03 9.80
CA ALA A 361 4.50 31.29 10.55
C ALA A 361 5.92 31.75 10.93
N LYS A 362 6.80 30.80 11.33
CA LYS A 362 8.20 31.09 11.59
C LYS A 362 8.91 31.63 10.34
N ARG A 363 8.76 30.98 9.18
CA ARG A 363 9.37 31.44 7.93
C ARG A 363 8.86 32.82 7.51
N ILE A 364 7.57 33.10 7.70
CA ILE A 364 7.00 34.43 7.42
C ILE A 364 7.65 35.48 8.33
N ARG A 365 7.77 35.21 9.64
CA ARG A 365 8.42 36.13 10.59
C ARG A 365 9.91 36.32 10.33
N GLU A 366 10.61 35.28 9.88
CA GLU A 366 12.04 35.38 9.52
C GLU A 366 12.24 36.20 8.24
N ALA A 367 11.40 36.00 7.22
CA ALA A 367 11.46 36.76 5.97
C ALA A 367 10.92 38.19 6.10
N ALA A 368 9.92 38.38 6.96
CA ALA A 368 9.27 39.65 7.23
C ALA A 368 9.01 39.86 8.74
N PRO A 369 10.03 40.33 9.49
CA PRO A 369 9.91 40.56 10.93
C PRO A 369 8.87 41.62 11.31
N ASP A 370 8.49 42.47 10.36
CA ASP A 370 7.46 43.50 10.49
C ASP A 370 6.03 42.96 10.42
N LEU A 371 5.83 41.73 9.93
CA LEU A 371 4.51 41.09 9.83
C LEU A 371 4.22 40.20 11.04
N ARG A 372 3.06 40.40 11.66
CA ARG A 372 2.54 39.53 12.72
C ARG A 372 1.81 38.33 12.13
N ALA A 373 2.55 37.23 11.93
CA ALA A 373 1.98 35.95 11.52
C ALA A 373 1.52 35.10 12.73
N VAL A 374 0.24 34.75 12.78
CA VAL A 374 -0.41 33.99 13.86
C VAL A 374 -1.01 32.71 13.32
N VAL A 375 -0.81 31.58 14.02
CA VAL A 375 -1.36 30.27 13.64
C VAL A 375 -2.68 30.04 14.34
N ARG A 376 -3.76 29.88 13.58
CA ARG A 376 -5.08 29.56 14.15
C ARG A 376 -5.15 28.06 14.45
N ARG A 377 -5.20 27.68 15.74
CA ARG A 377 -5.15 26.28 16.17
C ARG A 377 -6.52 25.69 16.49
N GLY A 378 -6.64 24.39 16.21
CA GLY A 378 -7.78 23.57 16.63
C GLY A 378 -7.71 23.16 18.11
N ARG A 379 -8.84 22.72 18.67
CA ARG A 379 -8.99 22.34 20.10
C ARG A 379 -8.03 21.25 20.59
N GLU A 380 -7.65 20.32 19.70
CA GLU A 380 -6.79 19.18 20.02
C GLU A 380 -5.29 19.49 19.92
N ARG A 381 -4.92 20.71 19.52
CA ARG A 381 -3.50 21.07 19.35
C ARG A 381 -2.87 21.38 20.71
N PRO A 382 -1.56 21.13 20.87
CA PRO A 382 -0.82 21.64 22.04
C PRO A 382 -0.97 23.16 22.15
N ASP A 383 -1.14 23.63 23.39
CA ASP A 383 -1.15 25.05 23.71
C ASP A 383 0.31 25.55 23.82
N PRO A 384 0.74 26.51 22.97
CA PRO A 384 2.11 27.03 23.02
C PRO A 384 2.39 27.85 24.28
N ASP A 385 1.38 28.50 24.86
CA ASP A 385 1.51 29.36 26.04
C ASP A 385 1.38 28.55 27.34
N GLN A 386 0.80 27.35 27.25
CA GLN A 386 0.63 26.42 28.37
C GLN A 386 1.22 25.03 28.04
N PRO A 387 2.54 24.84 28.15
CA PRO A 387 3.20 23.58 27.83
C PRO A 387 2.58 22.38 28.55
N GLY A 388 2.31 21.30 27.81
CA GLY A 388 1.66 20.08 28.33
C GLY A 388 0.13 20.15 28.39
N GLN A 389 -0.48 21.30 28.11
CA GLN A 389 -1.92 21.43 27.89
C GLN A 389 -2.27 21.41 26.41
N LEU A 390 -3.53 21.11 26.10
CA LEU A 390 -4.11 21.30 24.77
C LEU A 390 -4.86 22.63 24.74
N MET A 391 -5.06 23.18 23.54
CA MET A 391 -5.85 24.40 23.31
C MET A 391 -7.22 24.31 23.99
N CYS A 392 -7.83 23.12 24.09
CA CYS A 392 -9.05 22.86 24.86
C CYS A 392 -8.75 21.98 26.09
N HIS A 393 -8.93 22.53 27.29
CA HIS A 393 -8.76 21.80 28.57
C HIS A 393 -9.82 20.71 28.81
N ARG A 394 -10.84 20.61 27.95
CA ARG A 394 -11.95 19.65 28.07
C ARG A 394 -12.11 18.86 26.78
N ILE A 395 -11.00 18.34 26.24
CA ILE A 395 -11.03 17.74 24.91
C ILE A 395 -11.85 16.45 24.87
N GLU A 396 -11.83 15.65 25.93
CA GLU A 396 -12.64 14.44 26.07
C GLU A 396 -14.14 14.77 26.01
N ASP A 397 -14.57 15.83 26.70
CA ASP A 397 -15.96 16.31 26.64
C ASP A 397 -16.32 16.84 25.24
N ALA A 398 -15.40 17.56 24.60
CA ALA A 398 -15.58 18.01 23.23
C ALA A 398 -15.76 16.83 22.26
N ARG A 399 -15.00 15.75 22.43
CA ARG A 399 -15.18 14.49 21.67
C ARG A 399 -16.53 13.87 21.92
N ILE A 400 -16.99 13.80 23.17
CA ILE A 400 -18.34 13.32 23.52
C ILE A 400 -19.42 14.11 22.76
N VAL A 401 -19.30 15.44 22.69
CA VAL A 401 -20.26 16.28 21.95
C VAL A 401 -20.20 16.05 20.44
N MET A 402 -18.99 15.88 19.88
CA MET A 402 -18.81 15.56 18.45
C MET A 402 -19.36 14.17 18.10
N GLU A 403 -19.19 13.17 18.96
CA GLU A 403 -19.78 11.83 18.80
C GLU A 403 -21.30 11.90 18.64
N HIS A 404 -21.96 12.81 19.37
CA HIS A 404 -23.40 13.05 19.27
C HIS A 404 -23.79 14.00 18.11
N GLY A 405 -22.83 14.43 17.29
CA GLY A 405 -23.07 15.25 16.10
C GLY A 405 -23.42 16.71 16.39
N LEU A 406 -23.07 17.23 17.56
CA LEU A 406 -23.34 18.60 17.96
C LEU A 406 -22.11 19.51 17.78
N SER A 407 -22.34 20.81 17.68
CA SER A 407 -21.25 21.81 17.66
C SER A 407 -20.70 22.01 19.06
N VAL A 408 -19.39 21.80 19.24
CA VAL A 408 -18.70 22.02 20.51
C VAL A 408 -18.81 23.48 20.97
N GLY A 409 -18.71 24.44 20.04
CA GLY A 409 -18.76 25.87 20.36
C GLY A 409 -20.07 26.27 21.04
N SER A 410 -21.20 25.88 20.43
CA SER A 410 -22.54 26.25 20.91
C SER A 410 -23.12 25.28 21.96
N THR A 411 -22.43 24.19 22.29
CA THR A 411 -22.88 23.18 23.27
C THR A 411 -22.03 23.22 24.55
N LEU A 412 -20.70 23.35 24.41
CA LEU A 412 -19.74 23.29 25.51
C LEU A 412 -19.00 24.60 25.78
N CYS A 413 -18.64 25.38 24.76
CA CYS A 413 -17.86 26.61 24.99
C CYS A 413 -18.74 27.73 25.56
N SER A 414 -19.87 27.99 24.89
CA SER A 414 -20.88 28.93 25.34
C SER A 414 -22.27 28.47 24.88
N THR A 415 -23.24 28.43 25.80
CA THR A 415 -24.66 28.20 25.47
C THR A 415 -25.48 29.41 25.89
N LYS A 416 -26.54 29.70 25.13
CA LYS A 416 -27.52 30.73 25.51
C LYS A 416 -28.66 30.05 26.26
N LYS A 417 -28.88 30.43 27.52
CA LYS A 417 -30.03 30.01 28.32
C LYS A 417 -31.12 31.06 28.18
N LYS A 418 -32.20 30.72 27.47
CA LYS A 418 -33.40 31.56 27.38
C LYS A 418 -34.29 31.27 28.59
N THR A 419 -34.53 32.28 29.41
CA THR A 419 -35.48 32.23 30.52
C THR A 419 -36.69 33.05 30.12
N VAL A 420 -37.87 32.43 30.09
CA VAL A 420 -39.12 33.11 29.79
C VAL A 420 -39.87 33.28 31.10
N GLU A 421 -39.99 34.52 31.56
CA GLU A 421 -40.83 34.86 32.71
C GLU A 421 -42.16 35.42 32.19
N LYS A 422 -43.27 34.95 32.78
CA LYS A 422 -44.61 35.54 32.59
C LYS A 422 -45.01 36.28 33.88
N PRO A 423 -44.43 37.46 34.16
CA PRO A 423 -44.89 38.23 35.31
C PRO A 423 -46.34 38.66 35.08
N ALA A 424 -47.23 38.27 35.99
CA ALA A 424 -48.62 38.70 35.98
C ALA A 424 -48.71 40.11 36.57
N VAL A 425 -48.75 41.14 35.72
CA VAL A 425 -48.96 42.51 36.20
C VAL A 425 -50.47 42.76 36.28
N ARG A 426 -50.99 42.93 37.49
CA ARG A 426 -52.39 43.30 37.75
C ARG A 426 -52.53 44.82 37.63
N MET A 427 -53.16 45.27 36.55
CA MET A 427 -53.54 46.68 36.36
C MET A 427 -55.02 46.87 36.72
N ARG A 428 -55.32 47.95 37.42
CA ARG A 428 -56.71 48.32 37.75
C ARG A 428 -57.28 49.16 36.62
N ARG A 429 -58.38 48.71 36.02
CA ARG A 429 -59.14 49.45 35.01
C ARG A 429 -59.86 50.64 35.66
N ALA A 430 -60.27 51.61 34.83
CA ALA A 430 -60.99 52.80 35.28
C ALA A 430 -62.34 52.50 35.96
N ASP A 431 -62.95 51.34 35.67
CA ASP A 431 -64.18 50.84 36.29
C ASP A 431 -63.95 50.14 37.65
N GLY A 432 -62.69 50.07 38.11
CA GLY A 432 -62.31 49.41 39.36
C GLY A 432 -62.01 47.91 39.26
N SER A 433 -62.21 47.29 38.09
CA SER A 433 -61.89 45.87 37.85
C SER A 433 -60.39 45.63 37.62
N TRP A 434 -59.90 44.44 37.95
CA TRP A 434 -58.50 44.05 37.76
C TRP A 434 -58.32 43.34 36.42
N HIS A 435 -57.35 43.78 35.61
CA HIS A 435 -56.91 43.10 34.40
C HIS A 435 -55.47 42.62 34.57
N THR A 436 -55.20 41.36 34.25
CA THR A 436 -53.84 40.81 34.25
C THR A 436 -53.27 40.93 32.84
N LEU A 437 -52.20 41.71 32.67
CA LEU A 437 -51.36 41.66 31.48
C LEU A 437 -50.23 40.68 31.78
N SER A 438 -50.14 39.60 31.00
CA SER A 438 -48.97 38.72 30.96
C SER A 438 -48.22 38.98 29.67
N GLU A 439 -47.20 39.83 29.72
CA GLU A 439 -46.27 40.00 28.60
C GLU A 439 -45.12 39.01 28.78
N GLU A 440 -44.78 38.25 27.75
CA GLU A 440 -43.66 37.30 27.81
C GLU A 440 -42.34 38.07 27.78
N VAL A 441 -41.69 38.20 28.94
CA VAL A 441 -40.35 38.78 29.04
C VAL A 441 -39.34 37.63 28.93
N SER A 442 -38.60 37.56 27.82
CA SER A 442 -37.54 36.58 27.66
C SER A 442 -36.17 37.18 27.89
N THR A 443 -35.46 36.76 28.94
CA THR A 443 -34.06 37.09 29.19
C THR A 443 -33.16 35.97 28.66
N THR A 444 -32.03 36.32 28.05
CA THR A 444 -31.08 35.34 27.51
C THR A 444 -29.73 35.51 28.23
N GLU A 445 -29.39 34.57 29.10
CA GLU A 445 -28.12 34.54 29.84
C GLU A 445 -27.13 33.59 29.16
N ALA A 446 -25.88 34.00 28.98
CA ALA A 446 -24.83 33.13 28.42
C ALA A 446 -24.21 32.26 29.51
N VAL A 447 -24.33 30.93 29.38
CA VAL A 447 -23.63 29.97 30.23
C VAL A 447 -22.32 29.61 29.55
N LEU A 448 -21.20 29.97 30.19
CA LEU A 448 -19.84 29.72 29.68
C LEU A 448 -19.22 28.44 30.26
N CYS A 449 -18.28 27.87 29.51
CA CYS A 449 -17.39 26.81 29.99
C CYS A 449 -16.60 27.29 31.23
N PRO A 450 -16.38 26.43 32.25
CA PRO A 450 -15.56 26.78 33.41
C PRO A 450 -14.13 27.23 33.05
N PHE A 451 -13.57 26.72 31.95
CA PHE A 451 -12.23 27.07 31.47
C PHE A 451 -12.25 28.18 30.40
N HIS A 452 -13.39 28.81 30.10
CA HIS A 452 -13.50 29.74 28.97
C HIS A 452 -12.49 30.90 29.02
N GLY A 453 -12.15 31.41 30.21
CA GLY A 453 -11.21 32.51 30.38
C GLY A 453 -9.72 32.13 30.42
N VAL A 454 -9.40 30.83 30.41
CA VAL A 454 -8.00 30.32 30.50
C VAL A 454 -7.63 29.35 29.38
N CYS A 455 -8.61 28.98 28.56
CA CYS A 455 -8.50 28.00 27.50
C CYS A 455 -7.83 28.64 26.27
N GLY A 456 -6.65 28.15 25.86
CA GLY A 456 -5.92 28.69 24.70
C GLY A 456 -6.79 28.80 23.45
N TYR A 457 -7.73 27.88 23.24
CA TYR A 457 -8.66 27.92 22.11
C TYR A 457 -9.53 29.19 22.07
N THR A 458 -9.98 29.69 23.21
CA THR A 458 -10.79 30.92 23.29
C THR A 458 -9.92 32.16 23.38
N LEU A 459 -8.75 32.06 24.03
CA LEU A 459 -7.81 33.17 24.18
C LEU A 459 -7.10 33.56 22.87
N GLN A 460 -6.87 32.61 21.94
CA GLN A 460 -6.21 32.91 20.66
C GLN A 460 -6.95 33.99 19.82
N ALA A 461 -8.23 34.23 20.08
CA ALA A 461 -9.01 35.25 19.37
C ALA A 461 -8.42 36.67 19.54
N GLU A 462 -7.87 36.97 20.71
CA GLU A 462 -7.19 38.26 20.95
C GLU A 462 -5.90 38.37 20.13
N GLU A 463 -5.13 37.30 20.05
CA GLU A 463 -3.92 37.26 19.22
C GLU A 463 -4.24 37.41 17.73
N LEU A 464 -5.28 36.71 17.27
CA LEU A 464 -5.77 36.76 15.89
C LEU A 464 -6.28 38.15 15.48
N ALA A 465 -6.88 38.91 16.41
CA ALA A 465 -7.41 40.25 16.14
C ALA A 465 -6.34 41.26 15.68
N HIS A 466 -5.08 41.00 16.03
CA HIS A 466 -3.93 41.85 15.70
C HIS A 466 -3.00 41.24 14.64
N ALA A 467 -3.38 40.11 14.03
CA ALA A 467 -2.54 39.45 13.03
C ALA A 467 -2.55 40.23 11.69
N ASP A 468 -1.40 40.28 11.02
CA ASP A 468 -1.30 40.66 9.59
C ASP A 468 -1.49 39.42 8.70
N VAL A 469 -1.07 38.26 9.19
CA VAL A 469 -1.21 36.98 8.49
C VAL A 469 -1.80 35.94 9.43
N VAL A 470 -2.89 35.29 8.98
CA VAL A 470 -3.54 34.23 9.72
C VAL A 470 -3.30 32.89 9.01
N VAL A 471 -2.49 32.03 9.62
CA VAL A 471 -2.15 30.70 9.07
C VAL A 471 -3.23 29.69 9.46
N MET A 472 -3.81 29.00 8.47
CA MET A 472 -4.94 28.07 8.63
C MET A 472 -4.80 26.81 7.77
N ALA A 473 -5.48 25.71 8.13
CA ALA A 473 -5.55 24.52 7.27
C ALA A 473 -6.47 24.74 6.05
N HIS A 474 -6.18 24.05 4.94
CA HIS A 474 -7.02 23.95 3.73
C HIS A 474 -8.47 23.54 4.04
N ALA A 475 -8.70 22.74 5.09
CA ALA A 475 -10.06 22.36 5.50
C ALA A 475 -10.98 23.57 5.72
N HIS A 476 -10.43 24.74 6.08
CA HIS A 476 -11.21 25.96 6.23
C HIS A 476 -11.81 26.50 4.94
N LEU A 477 -11.26 26.17 3.76
CA LEU A 477 -11.87 26.52 2.46
C LEU A 477 -13.30 26.00 2.35
N TYR A 478 -13.57 24.83 2.94
CA TYR A 478 -14.85 24.13 2.85
C TYR A 478 -15.70 24.29 4.11
N LEU A 479 -15.07 24.45 5.28
CA LEU A 479 -15.77 24.69 6.55
C LEU A 479 -16.17 26.17 6.76
N GLY A 480 -15.56 27.09 6.02
CA GLY A 480 -15.70 28.53 6.19
C GLY A 480 -14.61 29.16 7.06
N VAL A 481 -14.52 30.49 6.96
CA VAL A 481 -13.65 31.31 7.81
C VAL A 481 -14.16 31.21 9.26
N PRO A 482 -13.32 30.82 10.23
CA PRO A 482 -13.72 30.78 11.63
C PRO A 482 -14.17 32.16 12.14
N GLY A 483 -15.18 32.22 13.01
CA GLY A 483 -15.72 33.50 13.50
C GLY A 483 -14.78 34.28 14.43
N ASP A 484 -13.73 33.62 14.94
CA ASP A 484 -12.62 34.19 15.70
C ASP A 484 -11.54 34.84 14.81
N VAL A 485 -11.59 34.62 13.49
CA VAL A 485 -10.65 35.20 12.54
C VAL A 485 -11.18 36.57 12.09
N PRO A 486 -10.35 37.63 12.11
CA PRO A 486 -10.76 38.93 11.61
C PRO A 486 -11.12 38.88 10.13
N LYS A 487 -11.87 39.88 9.65
CA LYS A 487 -12.24 39.98 8.24
C LYS A 487 -10.98 40.08 7.38
N LEU A 488 -10.77 39.07 6.52
CA LEU A 488 -9.61 38.99 5.65
C LEU A 488 -9.74 39.91 4.42
N SER A 489 -8.62 40.45 3.95
CA SER A 489 -8.52 41.22 2.71
C SER A 489 -8.36 40.32 1.47
N ALA A 490 -7.59 39.24 1.63
CA ALA A 490 -7.27 38.25 0.61
C ALA A 490 -6.85 36.93 1.25
N ALA A 491 -6.66 35.89 0.44
CA ALA A 491 -6.09 34.63 0.91
C ALA A 491 -5.11 34.01 -0.09
N ILE A 492 -4.06 33.40 0.45
CA ILE A 492 -3.08 32.58 -0.28
C ILE A 492 -3.36 31.12 0.06
N VAL A 493 -3.51 30.28 -0.96
CA VAL A 493 -3.67 28.83 -0.83
C VAL A 493 -2.38 28.18 -1.29
N ASP A 494 -1.60 27.67 -0.34
CA ASP A 494 -0.29 27.08 -0.58
C ASP A 494 -0.41 25.56 -0.77
N GLU A 495 0.11 25.05 -1.89
CA GLU A 495 -0.05 23.67 -2.37
C GLU A 495 -1.51 23.32 -2.77
N SER A 496 -1.71 22.12 -3.32
CA SER A 496 -3.01 21.70 -3.85
C SER A 496 -4.07 21.52 -2.76
N ALA A 497 -5.21 22.19 -2.90
CA ALA A 497 -6.31 22.14 -1.92
C ALA A 497 -7.55 21.35 -2.38
N TRP A 498 -7.67 21.03 -3.68
CA TRP A 498 -8.87 20.46 -4.29
C TRP A 498 -9.30 19.12 -3.67
N GLY A 499 -8.35 18.29 -3.21
CA GLY A 499 -8.66 16.99 -2.61
C GLY A 499 -9.54 17.11 -1.37
N GLY A 500 -9.41 18.22 -0.62
CA GLY A 500 -10.26 18.50 0.54
C GLY A 500 -11.71 18.84 0.18
N ALA A 501 -12.00 19.15 -1.08
CA ALA A 501 -13.37 19.37 -1.56
C ALA A 501 -14.14 18.04 -1.70
N ILE A 502 -13.45 16.91 -1.78
CA ILE A 502 -14.09 15.62 -2.03
C ILE A 502 -14.40 14.93 -0.71
N GLY A 503 -15.68 14.66 -0.47
CA GLY A 503 -16.16 13.83 0.63
C GLY A 503 -16.67 12.47 0.14
N GLY A 504 -16.44 11.42 0.92
CA GLY A 504 -17.06 10.10 0.70
C GLY A 504 -16.50 9.25 -0.44
N ALA A 505 -15.54 9.74 -1.23
CA ALA A 505 -14.95 8.97 -2.36
C ALA A 505 -13.96 7.88 -1.91
N ASP A 506 -13.11 8.20 -0.92
CA ASP A 506 -12.08 7.29 -0.37
C ASP A 506 -12.54 6.59 0.92
N ALA A 507 -13.29 7.30 1.76
CA ALA A 507 -13.92 6.77 2.98
C ALA A 507 -15.44 6.92 2.85
N PRO A 508 -16.14 5.91 2.30
CA PRO A 508 -17.54 6.05 1.95
C PRO A 508 -18.41 6.27 3.18
N ILE A 509 -19.26 7.28 3.12
CA ILE A 509 -20.38 7.41 4.06
C ILE A 509 -21.52 6.56 3.53
N ALA A 510 -21.87 5.52 4.28
CA ALA A 510 -22.88 4.55 3.89
C ALA A 510 -24.13 4.62 4.77
N VAL A 511 -25.27 4.30 4.15
CA VAL A 511 -26.57 4.09 4.79
C VAL A 511 -27.11 2.75 4.30
N GLY A 512 -27.35 1.81 5.20
CA GLY A 512 -28.03 0.56 4.84
C GLY A 512 -29.45 0.85 4.34
N LEU A 513 -29.88 0.20 3.26
CA LEU A 513 -31.20 0.47 2.66
C LEU A 513 -32.34 0.17 3.65
N GLY A 514 -32.16 -0.79 4.54
CA GLY A 514 -33.09 -1.07 5.64
C GLY A 514 -33.32 0.11 6.61
N VAL A 515 -32.37 1.05 6.69
CA VAL A 515 -32.52 2.29 7.49
C VAL A 515 -33.49 3.26 6.84
N LEU A 516 -33.58 3.26 5.51
CA LEU A 516 -34.56 4.07 4.77
C LEU A 516 -35.97 3.50 4.94
N THR A 517 -36.11 2.17 4.96
CA THR A 517 -37.42 1.52 5.11
C THR A 517 -37.89 1.40 6.58
N SER A 518 -36.98 1.58 7.54
CA SER A 518 -37.31 1.58 8.97
C SER A 518 -37.92 2.93 9.43
N PRO A 519 -39.04 2.92 10.17
CA PRO A 519 -39.66 4.15 10.66
C PRO A 519 -38.77 4.93 11.65
N PRO A 520 -38.61 6.26 11.50
CA PRO A 520 -38.08 7.08 12.59
C PRO A 520 -38.96 7.01 13.85
N THR A 521 -38.41 7.35 15.03
CA THR A 521 -39.13 7.24 16.31
C THR A 521 -40.17 8.35 16.54
N LEU A 522 -40.06 9.44 15.78
CA LEU A 522 -40.99 10.57 15.72
C LEU A 522 -41.37 10.67 14.24
N ILE A 523 -42.65 10.53 13.88
CA ILE A 523 -43.04 10.44 12.47
C ILE A 523 -44.13 11.43 12.15
N ASP A 524 -43.77 12.31 11.22
CA ASP A 524 -44.61 12.84 10.16
C ASP A 524 -44.82 11.74 9.08
N GLY A 525 -46.08 11.43 8.75
CA GLY A 525 -46.43 10.37 7.81
C GLY A 525 -45.80 10.54 6.42
N GLU A 526 -45.52 11.78 6.01
CA GLU A 526 -44.93 12.11 4.71
C GLU A 526 -43.48 11.64 4.59
N LEU A 527 -42.65 11.86 5.63
CA LEU A 527 -41.24 11.45 5.60
C LEU A 527 -41.10 9.93 5.49
N ARG A 528 -41.94 9.18 6.23
CA ARG A 528 -41.97 7.72 6.16
C ARG A 528 -42.28 7.26 4.73
N HIS A 529 -43.26 7.87 4.09
CA HIS A 529 -43.63 7.56 2.71
C HIS A 529 -42.46 7.81 1.77
N TYR A 530 -41.81 8.97 1.83
CA TYR A 530 -40.68 9.30 0.95
C TYR A 530 -39.50 8.35 1.11
N ARG A 531 -39.08 8.05 2.34
CA ARG A 531 -37.95 7.12 2.55
C ARG A 531 -38.26 5.70 2.06
N THR A 532 -39.49 5.23 2.28
CA THR A 532 -39.91 3.89 1.88
C THR A 532 -39.86 3.75 0.36
N GLU A 533 -40.40 4.72 -0.37
CA GLU A 533 -40.42 4.70 -1.83
C GLU A 533 -39.00 4.84 -2.42
N LEU A 534 -38.15 5.71 -1.86
CA LEU A 534 -36.76 5.81 -2.28
C LEU A 534 -36.00 4.50 -1.99
N GLY A 535 -36.17 3.91 -0.80
CA GLY A 535 -35.55 2.65 -0.41
C GLY A 535 -35.89 1.51 -1.38
N LYS A 536 -37.17 1.33 -1.71
CA LYS A 536 -37.63 0.33 -2.70
C LYS A 536 -37.09 0.58 -4.10
N ALA A 537 -36.95 1.85 -4.51
CA ALA A 537 -36.39 2.20 -5.80
C ALA A 537 -34.90 1.81 -5.86
N LEU A 538 -34.14 2.12 -4.81
CA LEU A 538 -32.71 1.77 -4.69
C LEU A 538 -32.49 0.25 -4.55
N GLU A 539 -33.40 -0.49 -3.90
CA GLU A 539 -33.33 -1.95 -3.79
C GLU A 539 -33.39 -2.65 -5.15
N LYS A 540 -33.98 -2.03 -6.17
CA LYS A 540 -34.06 -2.57 -7.54
C LYS A 540 -32.88 -2.17 -8.42
N GLU A 541 -32.09 -1.18 -8.02
CA GLU A 541 -30.92 -0.75 -8.79
C GLU A 541 -29.81 -1.79 -8.72
N PRO A 542 -29.03 -2.01 -9.79
CA PRO A 542 -27.84 -2.86 -9.74
C PRO A 542 -26.74 -2.22 -8.88
N ASP A 543 -25.76 -3.01 -8.46
CA ASP A 543 -24.58 -2.49 -7.78
C ASP A 543 -23.79 -1.54 -8.69
N GLY A 544 -23.35 -0.40 -8.14
CA GLY A 544 -22.70 0.68 -8.89
C GLY A 544 -23.42 2.03 -8.77
N PRO A 545 -23.06 3.01 -9.63
CA PRO A 545 -23.66 4.34 -9.59
C PRO A 545 -25.12 4.33 -10.06
N VAL A 546 -25.96 5.03 -9.29
CA VAL A 546 -27.42 5.00 -9.44
C VAL A 546 -27.85 5.80 -10.67
N ARG A 547 -28.81 5.28 -11.43
CA ARG A 547 -29.41 5.98 -12.57
C ARG A 547 -30.19 7.22 -12.15
N CYS A 548 -30.02 8.35 -12.84
CA CYS A 548 -30.72 9.60 -12.50
C CYS A 548 -32.24 9.47 -12.71
N GLU A 549 -32.69 8.63 -13.64
CA GLU A 549 -34.12 8.36 -13.89
C GLU A 549 -34.81 7.73 -12.66
N VAL A 550 -34.06 7.00 -11.83
CA VAL A 550 -34.58 6.42 -10.59
C VAL A 550 -34.73 7.48 -9.50
N LEU A 551 -33.95 8.55 -9.57
CA LEU A 551 -33.92 9.64 -8.58
C LEU A 551 -34.86 10.78 -8.94
N SER A 552 -35.13 10.98 -10.23
CA SER A 552 -35.96 12.08 -10.73
C SER A 552 -37.33 12.21 -10.05
N PRO A 553 -38.07 11.13 -9.68
CA PRO A 553 -39.36 11.25 -9.00
C PRO A 553 -39.26 11.79 -7.56
N PHE A 554 -38.04 11.81 -7.00
CA PHE A 554 -37.74 12.20 -5.63
C PHE A 554 -37.07 13.57 -5.53
N VAL A 555 -36.52 14.09 -6.63
CA VAL A 555 -35.83 15.40 -6.68
C VAL A 555 -36.66 16.51 -6.04
N VAL A 556 -37.90 16.68 -6.47
CA VAL A 556 -38.80 17.74 -5.96
C VAL A 556 -39.21 17.53 -4.50
N LYS A 557 -39.07 16.31 -3.98
CA LYS A 557 -39.39 15.95 -2.59
C LYS A 557 -38.16 16.04 -1.68
N ALA A 558 -36.96 16.09 -2.25
CA ALA A 558 -35.71 15.90 -1.53
C ALA A 558 -35.45 17.01 -0.50
N GLU A 559 -35.75 18.26 -0.83
CA GLU A 559 -35.60 19.39 0.10
C GLU A 559 -36.52 19.24 1.31
N THR A 560 -37.82 18.99 1.07
CA THR A 560 -38.82 18.75 2.13
C THR A 560 -38.45 17.55 2.98
N ALA A 561 -38.09 16.43 2.36
CA ALA A 561 -37.65 15.23 3.07
C ALA A 561 -36.43 15.53 3.95
N ARG A 562 -35.42 16.23 3.41
CA ARG A 562 -34.24 16.67 4.16
C ARG A 562 -34.59 17.59 5.33
N ALA A 563 -35.55 18.50 5.19
CA ALA A 563 -36.00 19.36 6.28
C ALA A 563 -36.70 18.55 7.39
N LEU A 564 -37.58 17.61 7.00
CA LEU A 564 -38.26 16.69 7.92
C LEU A 564 -37.28 15.76 8.64
N GLU A 565 -36.20 15.32 7.98
CA GLU A 565 -35.10 14.59 8.62
C GLU A 565 -34.54 15.37 9.80
N TRP A 566 -34.18 16.64 9.58
CA TRP A 566 -33.61 17.50 10.61
C TRP A 566 -34.62 17.85 11.70
N ALA A 567 -35.91 17.95 11.39
CA ALA A 567 -36.97 18.17 12.37
C ALA A 567 -37.09 17.02 13.39
N ASN A 568 -36.64 15.81 13.03
CA ASN A 568 -36.60 14.66 13.94
C ASN A 568 -35.43 14.65 14.91
N VAL A 569 -34.47 15.58 14.78
CA VAL A 569 -33.40 15.74 15.78
C VAL A 569 -33.99 16.37 17.03
N ARG A 570 -34.00 15.61 18.13
CA ARG A 570 -34.37 16.16 19.45
C ARG A 570 -33.45 17.32 19.81
N LYS A 571 -34.04 18.44 20.23
CA LYS A 571 -33.29 19.59 20.73
C LYS A 571 -32.81 19.31 22.16
N LEU A 572 -31.75 20.00 22.55
CA LEU A 572 -31.28 19.99 23.93
C LEU A 572 -32.09 20.99 24.74
N ASP A 573 -32.85 20.48 25.70
CA ASP A 573 -33.79 21.27 26.51
C ASP A 573 -33.09 22.03 27.66
N ALA A 574 -31.82 21.71 27.92
CA ALA A 574 -31.03 22.32 28.99
C ALA A 574 -29.54 22.44 28.61
N PRO A 575 -28.83 23.49 29.08
CA PRO A 575 -27.41 23.67 28.82
C PRO A 575 -26.59 22.57 29.50
N VAL A 576 -25.70 21.92 28.74
CA VAL A 576 -24.78 20.86 29.22
C VAL A 576 -23.36 21.38 29.44
N THR A 577 -23.15 22.69 29.26
CA THR A 577 -21.85 23.38 29.28
C THR A 577 -21.03 23.11 30.55
N ARG A 578 -21.67 22.83 31.69
CA ARG A 578 -20.99 22.52 32.96
C ARG A 578 -20.88 21.03 33.30
N LEU A 579 -21.45 20.13 32.50
CA LEU A 579 -21.36 18.68 32.72
C LEU A 579 -20.08 18.12 32.08
N THR A 580 -19.46 17.13 32.71
CA THR A 580 -18.23 16.47 32.24
C THR A 580 -18.40 14.96 32.19
N GLY A 581 -17.54 14.28 31.43
CA GLY A 581 -17.38 12.82 31.42
C GLY A 581 -18.69 12.06 31.18
N GLU A 582 -18.92 10.99 31.97
CA GLU A 582 -20.09 10.13 31.78
C GLU A 582 -21.42 10.87 32.05
N ALA A 583 -21.45 11.85 32.96
CA ALA A 583 -22.66 12.63 33.20
C ALA A 583 -23.09 13.45 31.97
N LEU A 584 -22.12 14.02 31.23
CA LEU A 584 -22.37 14.66 29.94
C LEU A 584 -22.85 13.64 28.90
N ARG A 585 -22.15 12.51 28.79
CA ARG A 585 -22.49 11.43 27.85
C ARG A 585 -23.90 10.92 28.07
N ASP A 586 -24.29 10.65 29.31
CA ASP A 586 -25.62 10.20 29.69
C ASP A 586 -26.69 11.24 29.42
N LYS A 587 -26.42 12.52 29.69
CA LYS A 587 -27.39 13.58 29.41
C LYS A 587 -27.63 13.73 27.91
N LEU A 588 -26.58 13.70 27.09
CA LEU A 588 -26.69 13.73 25.63
C LEU A 588 -27.37 12.47 25.10
N ARG A 589 -27.01 11.30 25.62
CA ARG A 589 -27.65 10.02 25.29
C ARG A 589 -29.13 10.02 25.66
N LYS A 590 -29.55 10.61 26.79
CA LYS A 590 -30.98 10.68 27.15
C LYS A 590 -31.74 11.73 26.34
N ALA A 591 -31.13 12.90 26.12
CA ALA A 591 -31.73 13.98 25.34
C ALA A 591 -31.89 13.62 23.86
N LEU A 592 -30.88 12.94 23.30
CA LEU A 592 -30.76 12.63 21.87
C LEU A 592 -31.02 11.15 21.55
N GLY A 593 -31.12 10.28 22.57
CA GLY A 593 -31.35 8.83 22.43
C GLY A 593 -32.82 8.50 22.28
N GLY A 594 -33.29 8.58 21.04
CA GLY A 594 -34.25 7.63 20.50
C GLY A 594 -33.51 6.57 19.68
N SER A 595 -34.23 5.63 19.07
CA SER A 595 -33.67 4.60 18.16
C SER A 595 -32.94 5.17 16.94
N TYR A 596 -32.95 6.49 16.76
CA TYR A 596 -32.44 7.20 15.60
C TYR A 596 -31.62 8.44 16.04
N GLY A 597 -30.32 8.25 16.29
CA GLY A 597 -29.44 9.33 16.76
C GLY A 597 -29.12 10.38 15.69
N THR A 598 -28.70 11.58 16.11
CA THR A 598 -28.36 12.73 15.23
C THR A 598 -27.41 12.39 14.08
N GLN A 599 -26.47 11.46 14.28
CA GLN A 599 -25.56 11.01 13.24
C GLN A 599 -26.26 10.20 12.13
N ALA A 600 -27.27 9.39 12.48
CA ALA A 600 -28.07 8.67 11.49
C ALA A 600 -28.91 9.66 10.67
N VAL A 601 -29.52 10.65 11.33
CA VAL A 601 -30.23 11.76 10.67
C VAL A 601 -29.32 12.47 9.68
N LYS A 602 -28.12 12.87 10.10
CA LYS A 602 -27.14 13.53 9.22
C LYS A 602 -26.84 12.73 7.95
N ARG A 603 -26.65 11.41 8.09
CA ARG A 603 -26.34 10.54 6.94
C ARG A 603 -27.53 10.41 6.00
N VAL A 604 -28.75 10.21 6.52
CA VAL A 604 -29.95 10.10 5.67
C VAL A 604 -30.34 11.44 5.05
N ALA A 605 -30.18 12.55 5.76
CA ALA A 605 -30.26 13.90 5.18
C ALA A 605 -29.24 14.09 4.04
N GLY A 606 -28.06 13.46 4.15
CA GLY A 606 -27.06 13.39 3.10
C GLY A 606 -27.55 12.65 1.85
N VAL A 607 -28.32 11.56 2.01
CA VAL A 607 -28.92 10.81 0.88
C VAL A 607 -29.86 11.72 0.11
N TRP A 608 -30.75 12.44 0.81
CA TRP A 608 -31.66 13.40 0.17
C TRP A 608 -30.90 14.54 -0.52
N LYS A 609 -29.82 15.04 0.06
CA LYS A 609 -28.96 16.04 -0.59
C LYS A 609 -28.31 15.49 -1.88
N ALA A 610 -27.94 14.22 -1.92
CA ALA A 610 -27.43 13.58 -3.14
C ALA A 610 -28.53 13.41 -4.21
N VAL A 611 -29.77 13.09 -3.79
CA VAL A 611 -30.94 13.07 -4.69
C VAL A 611 -31.20 14.44 -5.27
N GLU A 612 -31.24 15.49 -4.45
CA GLU A 612 -31.41 16.89 -4.89
C GLU A 612 -30.39 17.27 -5.97
N LYS A 613 -29.11 16.93 -5.77
CA LYS A 613 -28.03 17.21 -6.72
C LYS A 613 -28.13 16.48 -8.06
N SER A 614 -28.84 15.35 -8.12
CA SER A 614 -29.06 14.62 -9.38
C SER A 614 -29.95 15.36 -10.38
N ALA A 615 -30.72 16.35 -9.92
CA ALA A 615 -31.58 17.18 -10.78
C ALA A 615 -30.82 17.96 -11.87
N ALA A 616 -29.55 18.29 -11.60
CA ALA A 616 -28.71 19.05 -12.50
C ALA A 616 -28.01 18.19 -13.56
N LEU A 617 -28.24 16.87 -13.55
CA LEU A 617 -27.59 15.92 -14.45
C LEU A 617 -28.48 15.63 -15.67
N PRO A 618 -27.90 15.36 -16.84
CA PRO A 618 -28.67 15.04 -18.04
C PRO A 618 -29.38 13.69 -17.92
N ASP A 619 -30.48 13.53 -18.65
CA ASP A 619 -31.19 12.26 -18.77
C ASP A 619 -30.27 11.15 -19.33
N GLY A 620 -30.38 9.94 -18.78
CA GLY A 620 -29.51 8.81 -19.07
C GLY A 620 -28.22 8.77 -18.25
N ALA A 621 -27.91 9.84 -17.50
CA ALA A 621 -26.72 9.88 -16.66
C ALA A 621 -26.86 8.98 -15.41
N ARG A 622 -25.71 8.59 -14.86
CA ARG A 622 -25.62 7.97 -13.54
C ARG A 622 -25.04 8.95 -12.54
N SER A 623 -25.53 8.92 -11.30
CA SER A 623 -25.07 9.78 -10.22
C SER A 623 -23.65 9.41 -9.78
N GLY A 624 -22.76 10.39 -9.82
CA GLY A 624 -21.44 10.34 -9.20
C GLY A 624 -21.48 10.62 -7.69
N HIS A 625 -22.65 10.97 -7.14
CA HIS A 625 -22.85 11.22 -5.71
C HIS A 625 -23.48 10.06 -4.95
N MET A 626 -24.02 9.07 -5.67
CA MET A 626 -24.75 7.97 -5.05
C MET A 626 -24.52 6.64 -5.76
N ARG A 627 -24.16 5.62 -4.98
CA ARG A 627 -23.86 4.26 -5.46
C ARG A 627 -24.48 3.22 -4.55
N VAL A 628 -25.04 2.16 -5.12
CA VAL A 628 -25.57 1.03 -4.34
C VAL A 628 -24.54 -0.11 -4.31
N TYR A 629 -24.41 -0.76 -3.16
CA TYR A 629 -23.51 -1.88 -2.93
C TYR A 629 -24.22 -3.00 -2.17
N THR A 630 -23.96 -4.24 -2.58
CA THR A 630 -24.33 -5.43 -1.82
C THR A 630 -23.21 -5.76 -0.83
N LEU A 631 -23.52 -5.66 0.46
CA LEU A 631 -22.57 -5.93 1.55
C LEU A 631 -22.34 -7.43 1.75
N ASP A 632 -23.43 -8.19 1.66
CA ASP A 632 -23.45 -9.62 1.91
C ASP A 632 -24.37 -10.27 0.88
N ARG A 633 -23.79 -11.22 0.14
CA ARG A 633 -24.50 -11.96 -0.92
C ARG A 633 -25.43 -13.02 -0.35
N GLU A 634 -25.22 -13.48 0.88
CA GLU A 634 -26.04 -14.49 1.55
C GLU A 634 -27.30 -13.87 2.17
N THR A 635 -27.16 -12.77 2.92
CA THR A 635 -28.32 -12.08 3.52
C THR A 635 -29.02 -11.12 2.54
N GLY A 636 -28.37 -10.79 1.42
CA GLY A 636 -28.87 -9.79 0.47
C GLY A 636 -28.86 -8.37 1.05
N ALA A 637 -28.10 -8.11 2.12
CA ALA A 637 -28.02 -6.81 2.75
C ALA A 637 -27.35 -5.79 1.79
N ARG A 638 -28.03 -4.67 1.55
CA ARG A 638 -27.56 -3.61 0.64
C ARG A 638 -27.44 -2.26 1.34
N GLU A 639 -26.54 -1.44 0.83
CA GLU A 639 -26.32 -0.08 1.30
C GLU A 639 -26.18 0.89 0.14
N VAL A 640 -26.48 2.16 0.43
CA VAL A 640 -26.15 3.28 -0.44
C VAL A 640 -24.91 3.99 0.12
N ARG A 641 -23.90 4.16 -0.72
CA ARG A 641 -22.68 4.94 -0.45
C ARG A 641 -22.76 6.27 -1.15
N MET A 642 -22.40 7.32 -0.41
CA MET A 642 -22.44 8.69 -0.90
C MET A 642 -21.04 9.25 -1.09
N SER A 643 -20.87 10.01 -2.16
CA SER A 643 -19.73 10.87 -2.44
C SER A 643 -20.23 12.26 -2.80
N TRP A 644 -19.46 13.30 -2.52
CA TRP A 644 -19.89 14.65 -2.84
C TRP A 644 -18.69 15.59 -3.00
N LYS A 645 -18.93 16.66 -3.74
CA LYS A 645 -18.11 17.87 -3.70
C LYS A 645 -18.68 18.84 -2.65
N GLU A 646 -17.85 19.20 -1.70
CA GLU A 646 -18.05 20.34 -0.81
C GLU A 646 -17.69 21.61 -1.58
N PRO A 647 -18.64 22.54 -1.76
CA PRO A 647 -18.33 23.80 -2.43
C PRO A 647 -17.39 24.64 -1.58
N LEU A 648 -16.69 25.57 -2.23
CA LEU A 648 -15.98 26.63 -1.53
C LEU A 648 -16.98 27.38 -0.64
N ALA A 649 -16.69 27.52 0.65
CA ALA A 649 -17.60 28.19 1.57
C ALA A 649 -17.78 29.66 1.18
N ALA A 650 -18.99 30.19 1.32
CA ALA A 650 -19.40 31.49 0.77
C ALA A 650 -18.45 32.66 1.15
N GLY A 651 -17.89 32.63 2.36
CA GLY A 651 -16.91 33.64 2.81
C GLY A 651 -15.64 33.71 1.96
N TRP A 652 -15.21 32.60 1.36
CA TRP A 652 -14.04 32.54 0.48
C TRP A 652 -14.36 32.87 -0.97
N ALA A 653 -15.57 32.56 -1.45
CA ALA A 653 -15.99 32.84 -2.82
C ALA A 653 -15.96 34.34 -3.17
N VAL A 654 -16.07 35.20 -2.16
CA VAL A 654 -16.06 36.66 -2.29
C VAL A 654 -14.68 37.29 -2.00
N LEU A 655 -13.67 36.49 -1.65
CA LEU A 655 -12.33 36.94 -1.32
C LEU A 655 -11.37 36.67 -2.49
N PRO A 656 -10.46 37.60 -2.83
CA PRO A 656 -9.39 37.32 -3.78
C PRO A 656 -8.53 36.15 -3.30
N LEU A 657 -8.30 35.17 -4.18
CA LEU A 657 -7.50 33.97 -3.87
C LEU A 657 -6.24 33.91 -4.75
N PHE A 658 -5.10 33.67 -4.11
CA PHE A 658 -3.84 33.38 -4.80
C PHE A 658 -3.49 31.90 -4.59
N LEU A 659 -3.66 31.09 -5.63
CA LEU A 659 -3.41 29.65 -5.62
C LEU A 659 -1.95 29.40 -6.01
N MET A 660 -1.15 28.92 -5.06
CA MET A 660 0.26 28.59 -5.26
C MET A 660 0.44 27.07 -5.25
N ASP A 661 0.47 26.44 -6.43
CA ASP A 661 0.64 24.99 -6.53
C ASP A 661 1.60 24.68 -7.67
N ALA A 662 2.74 24.07 -7.34
CA ALA A 662 3.80 23.77 -8.30
C ALA A 662 3.38 22.81 -9.40
N THR A 663 2.35 22.00 -9.13
CA THR A 663 1.96 20.84 -9.94
C THR A 663 0.47 20.84 -10.28
N ALA A 664 -0.20 21.99 -10.15
CA ALA A 664 -1.63 22.08 -10.38
C ALA A 664 -2.03 21.62 -11.79
N ASP A 665 -3.14 20.89 -11.84
CA ASP A 665 -3.88 20.68 -13.08
C ASP A 665 -5.11 21.61 -13.09
N VAL A 666 -5.16 22.49 -14.10
CA VAL A 666 -6.21 23.53 -14.21
C VAL A 666 -7.59 22.90 -14.35
N GLU A 667 -7.70 21.74 -15.01
CA GLU A 667 -8.99 21.07 -15.20
C GLU A 667 -9.56 20.55 -13.89
N VAL A 668 -8.69 20.07 -12.99
CA VAL A 668 -9.09 19.65 -11.64
C VAL A 668 -9.41 20.86 -10.77
N LEU A 669 -8.57 21.91 -10.81
CA LEU A 669 -8.82 23.12 -10.02
C LEU A 669 -10.13 23.81 -10.39
N ARG A 670 -10.49 23.86 -11.67
CA ARG A 670 -11.76 24.42 -12.16
C ARG A 670 -13.00 23.73 -11.61
N GLN A 671 -12.87 22.48 -11.14
CA GLN A 671 -13.99 21.81 -10.48
C GLN A 671 -14.31 22.38 -9.10
N VAL A 672 -13.35 23.04 -8.45
CA VAL A 672 -13.46 23.57 -7.08
C VAL A 672 -13.46 25.11 -7.08
N PHE A 673 -12.68 25.72 -7.95
CA PHE A 673 -12.45 27.15 -8.06
C PHE A 673 -13.03 27.67 -9.38
N GLU A 674 -13.97 28.62 -9.30
CA GLU A 674 -14.82 29.00 -10.44
C GLU A 674 -14.10 29.76 -11.57
N ARG A 675 -13.02 30.49 -11.27
CA ARG A 675 -12.35 31.39 -12.25
C ARG A 675 -10.83 31.30 -12.20
N VAL A 676 -10.29 30.08 -12.19
CA VAL A 676 -8.84 29.86 -12.22
C VAL A 676 -8.28 30.32 -13.57
N GLU A 677 -7.47 31.37 -13.54
CA GLU A 677 -6.70 31.79 -14.71
C GLU A 677 -5.78 30.66 -15.18
N PRO A 678 -5.72 30.35 -16.48
CA PRO A 678 -4.74 29.41 -17.00
C PRO A 678 -3.32 29.87 -16.65
N SER A 679 -2.53 28.97 -16.08
CA SER A 679 -1.10 29.15 -15.89
C SER A 679 -0.38 27.96 -16.54
N PRO A 680 0.59 28.18 -17.45
CA PRO A 680 1.35 27.08 -18.03
C PRO A 680 2.17 26.39 -16.93
N ARG A 681 2.45 25.11 -17.10
CA ARG A 681 3.38 24.43 -16.18
C ARG A 681 4.78 24.89 -16.52
N TYR A 682 5.52 25.36 -15.54
CA TYR A 682 6.91 25.75 -15.75
C TYR A 682 7.85 24.63 -15.27
N ALA A 683 8.85 24.32 -16.07
CA ALA A 683 10.00 23.50 -15.67
C ALA A 683 11.24 24.40 -15.61
N VAL A 684 12.14 24.13 -14.67
CA VAL A 684 13.39 24.88 -14.55
C VAL A 684 14.57 23.95 -14.73
N SER A 685 15.36 24.22 -15.76
CA SER A 685 16.62 23.50 -15.99
C SER A 685 17.72 24.13 -15.13
N ASN A 686 18.42 23.30 -14.35
CA ASN A 686 19.59 23.72 -13.58
C ASN A 686 20.80 22.86 -14.00
N PRO A 687 21.87 23.45 -14.57
CA PRO A 687 23.04 22.69 -15.02
C PRO A 687 23.81 22.00 -13.89
N HIS A 688 23.59 22.40 -12.64
CA HIS A 688 24.20 21.78 -11.45
C HIS A 688 23.36 20.62 -10.90
N VAL A 689 22.30 20.23 -11.62
CA VAL A 689 21.41 19.13 -11.26
C VAL A 689 21.38 18.10 -12.35
N LYS A 690 21.61 16.84 -11.96
CA LYS A 690 21.49 15.68 -12.86
C LYS A 690 20.26 14.88 -12.50
N VAL A 691 19.44 14.55 -13.50
CA VAL A 691 18.27 13.68 -13.31
C VAL A 691 18.60 12.32 -13.92
N ARG A 692 18.59 11.26 -13.11
CA ARG A 692 18.77 9.87 -13.53
C ARG A 692 17.47 9.11 -13.38
N GLN A 693 17.12 8.29 -14.37
CA GLN A 693 15.88 7.55 -14.32
C GLN A 693 16.05 6.08 -14.69
N VAL A 694 15.51 5.20 -13.85
CA VAL A 694 15.37 3.77 -14.16
C VAL A 694 14.22 3.59 -15.14
N VAL A 695 14.50 3.10 -16.34
CA VAL A 695 13.53 3.07 -17.46
C VAL A 695 12.95 1.68 -17.75
N ASP A 696 13.50 0.62 -17.17
CA ASP A 696 13.10 -0.78 -17.39
C ASP A 696 12.30 -1.39 -16.22
N ARG A 697 12.00 -0.61 -15.16
CA ARG A 697 11.27 -1.05 -13.97
C ARG A 697 10.33 0.03 -13.46
N SER A 698 9.12 -0.38 -13.06
CA SER A 698 8.11 0.53 -12.49
C SER A 698 8.14 0.65 -10.97
N PHE A 699 8.73 -0.33 -10.27
CA PHE A 699 8.71 -0.45 -8.81
C PHE A 699 7.31 -0.24 -8.22
N SER A 700 6.32 -0.96 -8.78
CA SER A 700 4.93 -0.84 -8.39
C SER A 700 4.71 -1.13 -6.89
N HIS A 701 3.62 -0.59 -6.33
CA HIS A 701 3.22 -0.87 -4.95
C HIS A 701 3.09 -2.38 -4.68
N ALA A 702 2.53 -3.15 -5.62
CA ALA A 702 2.44 -4.60 -5.50
C ALA A 702 3.82 -5.28 -5.45
N THR A 703 4.83 -4.72 -6.11
CA THR A 703 6.20 -5.24 -6.13
C THR A 703 6.99 -4.95 -4.86
N LEU A 704 6.72 -3.83 -4.18
CA LEU A 704 7.48 -3.36 -3.01
C LEU A 704 6.78 -3.59 -1.66
N VAL A 705 5.45 -3.53 -1.63
CA VAL A 705 4.65 -3.67 -0.40
C VAL A 705 3.97 -5.03 -0.35
N GLY A 706 3.49 -5.51 -1.50
CA GLY A 706 2.72 -6.75 -1.59
C GLY A 706 1.28 -6.60 -1.08
N PRO A 707 0.47 -7.67 -1.17
CA PRO A 707 -0.92 -7.69 -0.70
C PRO A 707 -1.06 -7.93 0.82
N ASP A 708 -2.22 -7.54 1.35
CA ASP A 708 -2.65 -7.81 2.74
C ASP A 708 -2.95 -9.30 2.99
N GLU A 709 -3.16 -9.68 4.25
CA GLU A 709 -3.38 -11.08 4.69
C GLU A 709 -4.53 -11.78 4.00
N ASP A 710 -5.66 -11.11 3.88
CA ASP A 710 -6.85 -11.69 3.26
C ASP A 710 -6.64 -12.03 1.78
N ARG A 711 -5.75 -11.32 1.09
CA ARG A 711 -5.47 -11.49 -0.36
C ARG A 711 -4.29 -12.41 -0.65
N ASP A 712 -3.48 -12.73 0.37
CA ASP A 712 -2.34 -13.65 0.28
C ASP A 712 -2.19 -14.44 1.60
N PRO A 713 -3.10 -15.39 1.87
CA PRO A 713 -3.10 -16.14 3.14
C PRO A 713 -1.81 -16.94 3.35
N ASP A 714 -1.19 -17.39 2.25
CA ASP A 714 0.08 -18.13 2.26
C ASP A 714 1.31 -17.21 2.49
N GLY A 715 1.13 -15.89 2.44
CA GLY A 715 2.17 -14.88 2.64
C GLY A 715 3.28 -14.84 1.58
N ARG A 716 3.18 -15.63 0.51
CA ARG A 716 4.25 -15.78 -0.51
C ARG A 716 4.52 -14.48 -1.27
N LYS A 717 3.47 -13.80 -1.73
CA LYS A 717 3.61 -12.53 -2.47
C LYS A 717 4.07 -11.42 -1.55
N ARG A 718 3.60 -11.40 -0.30
CA ARG A 718 4.10 -10.45 0.71
C ARG A 718 5.58 -10.66 0.98
N GLN A 719 6.03 -11.90 1.16
CA GLN A 719 7.45 -12.21 1.37
C GLN A 719 8.30 -11.81 0.15
N ALA A 720 7.82 -12.06 -1.07
CA ALA A 720 8.52 -11.63 -2.29
C ALA A 720 8.65 -10.10 -2.37
N ALA A 721 7.58 -9.36 -2.08
CA ALA A 721 7.61 -7.89 -2.06
C ALA A 721 8.56 -7.36 -0.99
N GLN A 722 8.55 -8.00 0.18
CA GLN A 722 9.49 -7.73 1.25
C GLN A 722 10.96 -7.93 0.81
N ASN A 723 11.26 -9.04 0.15
CA ASN A 723 12.60 -9.31 -0.38
C ASN A 723 12.99 -8.27 -1.45
N ASN A 724 12.06 -7.82 -2.28
CA ASN A 724 12.30 -6.78 -3.28
C ASN A 724 12.61 -5.42 -2.63
N ALA A 725 11.85 -5.02 -1.61
CA ALA A 725 12.13 -3.79 -0.86
C ALA A 725 13.51 -3.85 -0.18
N ASP A 726 13.94 -5.02 0.29
CA ASP A 726 15.25 -5.19 0.91
C ASP A 726 16.38 -5.08 -0.12
N LYS A 727 16.17 -5.64 -1.31
CA LYS A 727 17.10 -5.47 -2.44
C LYS A 727 17.20 -4.01 -2.88
N VAL A 728 16.09 -3.29 -2.89
CA VAL A 728 16.06 -1.86 -3.21
C VAL A 728 16.84 -1.04 -2.17
N LEU A 729 16.66 -1.32 -0.87
CA LEU A 729 17.44 -0.67 0.19
C LEU A 729 18.94 -0.94 0.03
N ALA A 730 19.31 -2.19 -0.26
CA ALA A 730 20.70 -2.57 -0.46
C ALA A 730 21.34 -1.84 -1.64
N ARG A 731 20.63 -1.75 -2.77
CA ARG A 731 21.12 -1.00 -3.93
C ARG A 731 21.18 0.50 -3.65
N LEU A 732 20.22 1.06 -2.91
CA LEU A 732 20.19 2.47 -2.52
C LEU A 732 21.40 2.85 -1.67
N ILE A 733 21.67 2.11 -0.59
CA ILE A 733 22.81 2.36 0.31
C ILE A 733 24.11 2.30 -0.48
N SER A 734 24.25 1.29 -1.33
CA SER A 734 25.48 1.07 -2.09
C SER A 734 25.71 2.12 -3.15
N ASP A 735 24.69 2.46 -3.95
CA ASP A 735 24.79 3.54 -4.95
C ASP A 735 25.06 4.91 -4.29
N ALA A 736 24.46 5.17 -3.12
CA ALA A 736 24.72 6.41 -2.37
C ALA A 736 26.16 6.48 -1.84
N LEU A 737 26.67 5.39 -1.25
CA LEU A 737 28.07 5.31 -0.79
C LEU A 737 29.07 5.49 -1.94
N GLU A 738 28.82 4.85 -3.09
CA GLU A 738 29.69 4.94 -4.26
C GLU A 738 29.75 6.36 -4.84
N ARG A 739 28.62 7.07 -4.87
CA ARG A 739 28.51 8.37 -5.57
C ARG A 739 28.70 9.58 -4.68
N TYR A 740 28.18 9.51 -3.46
CA TYR A 740 28.03 10.67 -2.57
C TYR A 740 28.76 10.48 -1.25
N GLN A 741 29.29 9.29 -0.98
CA GLN A 741 29.90 8.95 0.29
C GLN A 741 28.88 9.14 1.43
N GLU A 742 29.30 9.66 2.58
CA GLU A 742 28.44 9.90 3.75
C GLU A 742 27.70 11.23 3.73
N GLN A 743 27.62 11.89 2.55
CA GLN A 743 26.81 13.09 2.41
C GLN A 743 25.32 12.76 2.56
N GLU A 744 24.56 13.71 3.08
CA GLU A 744 23.14 13.52 3.31
C GLU A 744 22.39 13.24 2.00
N VAL A 745 21.59 12.16 1.97
CA VAL A 745 20.71 11.81 0.86
C VAL A 745 19.29 11.57 1.39
N LEU A 746 18.30 11.91 0.57
CA LEU A 746 16.89 11.67 0.86
C LEU A 746 16.38 10.49 0.03
N ALA A 747 15.66 9.54 0.63
CA ALA A 747 14.88 8.56 -0.11
C ALA A 747 13.38 8.73 0.18
N VAL A 748 12.60 8.77 -0.90
CA VAL A 748 11.13 8.87 -0.90
C VAL A 748 10.56 7.54 -1.38
N VAL A 749 9.86 6.83 -0.51
CA VAL A 749 9.39 5.45 -0.74
C VAL A 749 7.91 5.26 -0.38
N PRO A 750 7.26 4.14 -0.70
CA PRO A 750 5.90 3.88 -0.19
C PRO A 750 5.89 3.84 1.35
N LYS A 751 4.81 4.31 1.98
CA LYS A 751 4.70 4.41 3.45
C LYS A 751 4.97 3.09 4.17
N ALA A 752 4.45 1.97 3.65
CA ALA A 752 4.69 0.66 4.22
C ALA A 752 6.18 0.24 4.13
N VAL A 753 6.88 0.66 3.08
CA VAL A 753 8.33 0.42 2.93
C VAL A 753 9.12 1.27 3.93
N GLU A 754 8.77 2.56 4.09
CA GLU A 754 9.43 3.43 5.08
C GLU A 754 9.29 2.85 6.49
N LEU A 755 8.06 2.51 6.91
CA LEU A 755 7.79 1.94 8.24
C LEU A 755 8.59 0.66 8.46
N ARG A 756 8.70 -0.18 7.42
CA ARG A 756 9.48 -1.42 7.48
C ARG A 756 10.98 -1.17 7.59
N TRP A 757 11.51 -0.21 6.85
CA TRP A 757 12.94 0.11 6.91
C TRP A 757 13.34 0.77 8.22
N ARG A 758 12.42 1.44 8.92
CA ARG A 758 12.62 2.02 10.25
C ARG A 758 12.50 1.00 11.40
N LEU A 759 12.23 -0.28 11.13
CA LEU A 759 12.17 -1.28 12.18
C LEU A 759 13.55 -1.46 12.85
N PRO A 760 13.61 -1.75 14.17
CA PRO A 760 14.87 -1.83 14.92
C PRO A 760 15.84 -2.92 14.47
N ASP A 761 15.38 -3.91 13.70
CA ASP A 761 16.18 -5.01 13.15
C ASP A 761 17.00 -4.59 11.92
N ARG A 762 16.90 -3.32 11.50
CA ARG A 762 17.62 -2.76 10.36
C ARG A 762 18.50 -1.60 10.79
N VAL A 763 19.66 -1.54 10.16
CA VAL A 763 20.59 -0.42 10.34
C VAL A 763 20.43 0.55 9.19
N LEU A 764 19.99 1.76 9.50
CA LEU A 764 19.93 2.87 8.57
C LEU A 764 21.08 3.84 8.87
N PRO A 765 21.95 4.16 7.89
CA PRO A 765 23.00 5.13 8.09
C PRO A 765 22.45 6.52 8.44
N PRO A 766 23.09 7.30 9.33
CA PRO A 766 22.59 8.61 9.74
C PRO A 766 22.43 9.62 8.60
N TRP A 767 23.23 9.48 7.54
CA TRP A 767 23.18 10.31 6.33
C TRP A 767 22.02 9.94 5.38
N LEU A 768 21.40 8.78 5.53
CA LEU A 768 20.22 8.38 4.75
C LEU A 768 18.94 8.83 5.46
N LYS A 769 18.28 9.85 4.91
CA LYS A 769 16.97 10.32 5.38
C LYS A 769 15.85 9.62 4.62
N LEU A 770 14.80 9.23 5.33
CA LEU A 770 13.63 8.57 4.75
C LEU A 770 12.36 9.40 4.94
N ILE A 771 11.57 9.52 3.87
CA ILE A 771 10.19 9.97 3.90
C ILE A 771 9.34 9.10 2.97
N HIS A 772 8.02 9.19 3.08
CA HIS A 772 7.12 8.48 2.17
C HIS A 772 6.43 9.37 1.14
N HIS A 773 6.00 8.75 0.04
CA HIS A 773 5.09 9.36 -0.93
C HIS A 773 3.86 9.94 -0.21
N GLY A 774 3.52 11.19 -0.50
CA GLY A 774 2.44 11.92 0.16
C GLY A 774 2.81 12.61 1.48
N ALA A 775 3.95 12.29 2.10
CA ALA A 775 4.54 13.04 3.22
C ALA A 775 5.63 14.03 2.77
N THR A 776 5.62 14.40 1.49
CA THR A 776 6.56 15.34 0.88
C THR A 776 6.13 16.79 1.05
N VAL A 777 4.89 17.06 1.48
CA VAL A 777 4.32 18.40 1.49
C VAL A 777 4.75 19.17 2.76
N GLY A 778 5.30 20.37 2.59
CA GLY A 778 5.66 21.30 3.66
C GLY A 778 7.01 21.12 4.37
N ILE A 779 7.66 19.97 4.25
CA ILE A 779 8.96 19.70 4.88
C ILE A 779 10.08 20.35 4.07
N ASP A 780 10.91 21.17 4.74
CA ASP A 780 12.08 21.84 4.15
C ASP A 780 13.44 21.33 4.67
N ALA A 781 13.42 20.28 5.49
CA ALA A 781 14.61 19.74 6.13
C ALA A 781 15.69 19.23 5.14
N TYR A 782 15.32 18.97 3.88
CA TYR A 782 16.17 18.28 2.90
C TYR A 782 16.70 19.18 1.78
N GLY A 783 16.51 20.50 1.90
CA GLY A 783 16.93 21.47 0.89
C GLY A 783 18.44 21.45 0.58
N ASN A 784 19.26 20.89 1.47
CA ASN A 784 20.72 20.80 1.32
C ASN A 784 21.23 19.38 0.96
N ALA A 785 20.38 18.35 0.98
CA ALA A 785 20.80 16.97 0.72
C ALA A 785 21.47 16.82 -0.66
N ARG A 786 22.56 16.05 -0.77
CA ARG A 786 23.34 15.89 -2.01
C ARG A 786 22.55 15.17 -3.11
N ALA A 787 21.60 14.30 -2.74
CA ALA A 787 20.75 13.61 -3.70
C ALA A 787 19.37 13.26 -3.12
N VAL A 788 18.40 13.05 -4.02
CA VAL A 788 17.10 12.43 -3.70
C VAL A 788 16.85 11.20 -4.55
N TYR A 789 16.41 10.12 -3.91
CA TYR A 789 15.96 8.88 -4.54
C TYR A 789 14.45 8.77 -4.40
N VAL A 790 13.72 8.97 -5.48
CA VAL A 790 12.26 8.80 -5.54
C VAL A 790 11.98 7.40 -6.08
N ILE A 791 11.55 6.49 -5.21
CA ILE A 791 11.46 5.06 -5.53
C ILE A 791 10.01 4.61 -5.67
N GLY A 792 9.69 4.06 -6.83
CA GLY A 792 8.32 3.70 -7.21
C GLY A 792 7.44 4.92 -7.45
N ARG A 793 6.14 4.66 -7.59
CA ARG A 793 5.10 5.68 -7.79
C ARG A 793 3.85 5.36 -6.99
N THR A 794 3.11 6.38 -6.58
CA THR A 794 1.71 6.21 -6.18
C THR A 794 0.85 6.20 -7.43
N LEU A 795 0.19 5.08 -7.72
CA LEU A 795 -0.82 4.97 -8.77
C LEU A 795 -2.15 4.64 -8.08
N PRO A 796 -3.13 5.56 -8.03
CA PRO A 796 -4.43 5.27 -7.44
C PRO A 796 -5.15 4.15 -8.22
N GLU A 797 -6.12 3.48 -7.60
CA GLU A 797 -6.96 2.53 -8.34
C GLU A 797 -7.85 3.30 -9.33
N ALA A 798 -8.10 2.73 -10.52
CA ALA A 798 -8.94 3.39 -11.53
C ALA A 798 -10.33 3.74 -10.97
N GLY A 799 -10.96 2.79 -10.27
CA GLY A 799 -12.25 3.03 -9.62
C GLY A 799 -12.20 4.13 -8.55
N ALA A 800 -11.05 4.43 -7.96
CA ALA A 800 -10.91 5.55 -7.02
C ALA A 800 -10.91 6.89 -7.77
N VAL A 801 -10.13 7.03 -8.85
CA VAL A 801 -10.13 8.27 -9.64
C VAL A 801 -11.46 8.53 -10.33
N GLU A 802 -12.16 7.47 -10.79
CA GLU A 802 -13.51 7.56 -11.34
C GLU A 802 -14.52 8.07 -10.29
N ARG A 803 -14.42 7.61 -9.03
CA ARG A 803 -15.24 8.10 -7.92
C ARG A 803 -14.94 9.56 -7.56
N MET A 804 -13.67 9.94 -7.56
CA MET A 804 -13.26 11.33 -7.30
C MET A 804 -13.76 12.27 -8.40
N ALA A 805 -13.60 11.88 -9.67
CA ALA A 805 -14.14 12.61 -10.82
C ALA A 805 -15.66 12.75 -10.72
N GLY A 806 -16.37 11.64 -10.44
CA GLY A 806 -17.83 11.68 -10.28
C GLY A 806 -18.31 12.47 -9.07
N ALA A 807 -17.54 12.52 -7.99
CA ALA A 807 -17.83 13.39 -6.85
C ALA A 807 -17.74 14.89 -7.24
N LEU A 808 -16.72 15.25 -8.02
CA LEU A 808 -16.46 16.63 -8.46
C LEU A 808 -17.51 17.14 -9.46
N THR A 809 -17.89 16.31 -10.43
CA THR A 809 -18.82 16.68 -11.52
C THR A 809 -20.28 16.39 -11.19
N GLY A 810 -20.54 15.46 -10.27
CA GLY A 810 -21.88 14.93 -10.00
C GLY A 810 -22.30 13.79 -10.92
N ALA A 811 -21.67 13.62 -12.08
CA ALA A 811 -21.94 12.52 -13.01
C ALA A 811 -20.92 11.40 -12.85
N ALA A 812 -21.36 10.14 -12.80
CA ALA A 812 -20.45 9.01 -12.72
C ALA A 812 -19.65 8.85 -14.03
N VAL A 813 -18.36 8.60 -13.89
CA VAL A 813 -17.49 8.23 -15.01
C VAL A 813 -17.70 6.75 -15.35
N ALA A 814 -17.63 6.40 -16.64
CA ALA A 814 -17.71 5.03 -17.09
C ALA A 814 -16.52 4.21 -16.52
N VAL A 815 -16.81 3.00 -16.04
CA VAL A 815 -15.79 2.11 -15.48
C VAL A 815 -15.02 1.46 -16.62
N GLU A 816 -13.92 2.08 -17.03
CA GLU A 816 -13.09 1.59 -18.13
C GLU A 816 -11.73 1.08 -17.65
N GLY A 817 -11.25 1.56 -16.50
CA GLY A 817 -9.90 1.24 -16.02
C GLY A 817 -8.80 2.00 -16.76
N TYR A 818 -7.55 1.72 -16.41
CA TYR A 818 -6.40 2.29 -17.10
C TYR A 818 -6.04 1.49 -18.36
N ARG A 819 -5.69 2.21 -19.42
CA ARG A 819 -5.14 1.66 -20.66
C ARG A 819 -3.64 1.94 -20.72
N LYS A 820 -2.88 0.99 -21.27
CA LYS A 820 -1.48 1.25 -21.62
C LYS A 820 -1.45 2.10 -22.88
N THR A 821 -0.71 3.20 -22.83
CA THR A 821 -0.51 4.11 -23.94
C THR A 821 0.98 4.33 -24.14
N PRO A 822 1.48 4.32 -25.39
CA PRO A 822 2.86 4.67 -25.67
C PRO A 822 3.18 6.07 -25.14
N ALA A 823 4.32 6.20 -24.49
CA ALA A 823 4.85 7.47 -23.98
C ALA A 823 6.37 7.49 -24.14
N VAL A 824 6.95 8.69 -24.09
CA VAL A 824 8.38 8.88 -24.30
C VAL A 824 9.00 9.56 -23.09
N ILE A 825 10.12 9.01 -22.63
CA ILE A 825 11.02 9.62 -21.65
C ILE A 825 12.13 10.33 -22.43
N PRO A 826 12.22 11.67 -22.41
CA PRO A 826 13.27 12.40 -23.10
C PRO A 826 14.63 12.20 -22.40
N THR A 827 15.68 11.95 -23.17
CA THR A 827 17.02 11.69 -22.64
C THR A 827 17.97 12.86 -22.92
N THR A 828 19.02 13.00 -22.09
CA THR A 828 19.97 14.12 -22.17
C THR A 828 20.79 14.17 -23.45
N ASP A 829 20.88 13.06 -24.19
CA ASP A 829 21.52 12.96 -25.51
C ASP A 829 20.57 13.36 -26.66
N GLY A 830 19.34 13.80 -26.37
CA GLY A 830 18.36 14.27 -27.34
C GLY A 830 17.45 13.17 -27.89
N ASP A 831 17.69 11.91 -27.55
CA ASP A 831 16.83 10.78 -27.90
C ASP A 831 15.58 10.70 -26.99
N GLY A 832 14.72 9.74 -27.30
CA GLY A 832 13.62 9.32 -26.43
C GLY A 832 13.66 7.83 -26.13
N ILE A 833 13.20 7.45 -24.94
CA ILE A 833 12.96 6.05 -24.57
C ILE A 833 11.45 5.80 -24.57
N LEU A 834 11.01 4.83 -25.39
CA LEU A 834 9.63 4.41 -25.45
C LEU A 834 9.27 3.61 -24.19
N THR A 835 8.12 3.93 -23.61
CA THR A 835 7.58 3.29 -22.41
C THR A 835 6.06 3.23 -22.47
N ASP A 836 5.45 2.27 -21.80
CA ASP A 836 4.00 2.25 -21.58
C ASP A 836 3.62 3.10 -20.36
N ALA A 837 2.82 4.14 -20.57
CA ALA A 837 2.15 4.89 -19.52
C ALA A 837 0.72 4.36 -19.31
N MET A 838 0.34 4.15 -18.05
CA MET A 838 -1.04 3.85 -17.68
C MET A 838 -1.86 5.14 -17.68
N ARG A 839 -2.84 5.25 -18.57
CA ARG A 839 -3.71 6.43 -18.69
C ARG A 839 -5.17 6.06 -18.55
N HIS A 840 -5.94 6.96 -17.96
CA HIS A 840 -7.39 6.85 -17.95
C HIS A 840 -7.98 7.46 -19.25
N PRO A 841 -9.00 6.85 -19.87
CA PRO A 841 -9.63 7.38 -21.08
C PRO A 841 -10.48 8.64 -20.82
N ASP A 842 -11.15 8.73 -19.66
CA ASP A 842 -11.81 9.97 -19.22
C ASP A 842 -10.80 11.05 -18.82
N ALA A 843 -10.98 12.26 -19.36
CA ALA A 843 -10.03 13.36 -19.24
C ALA A 843 -9.87 13.87 -17.79
N LEU A 844 -10.95 13.98 -17.01
CA LEU A 844 -10.88 14.45 -15.63
C LEU A 844 -10.27 13.39 -14.72
N ALA A 845 -10.65 12.11 -14.90
CA ALA A 845 -10.05 11.00 -14.18
C ALA A 845 -8.54 10.85 -14.50
N GLU A 846 -8.12 11.10 -15.74
CA GLU A 846 -6.70 11.14 -16.11
C GLU A 846 -5.98 12.34 -15.46
N ALA A 847 -6.60 13.52 -15.44
CA ALA A 847 -6.04 14.69 -14.76
C ALA A 847 -5.84 14.43 -13.26
N ILE A 848 -6.82 13.82 -12.58
CA ILE A 848 -6.73 13.39 -11.19
C ILE A 848 -5.62 12.34 -11.00
N ARG A 849 -5.55 11.31 -11.86
CA ARG A 849 -4.50 10.29 -11.80
C ARG A 849 -3.11 10.91 -11.92
N ARG A 850 -2.93 11.85 -12.86
CA ARG A 850 -1.68 12.60 -13.06
C ARG A 850 -1.29 13.42 -11.85
N GLN A 851 -2.26 14.08 -11.24
CA GLN A 851 -2.04 14.91 -10.06
C GLN A 851 -1.67 14.10 -8.81
N VAL A 852 -1.99 12.80 -8.78
CA VAL A 852 -1.51 11.89 -7.74
C VAL A 852 -0.15 11.27 -8.11
N THR A 853 0.03 10.87 -9.37
CA THR A 853 1.16 10.04 -9.81
C THR A 853 2.38 10.91 -10.17
N GLU A 854 2.35 11.60 -11.31
CA GLU A 854 3.46 12.42 -11.82
C GLU A 854 3.74 13.61 -10.92
N ALA A 855 2.70 14.34 -10.50
CA ALA A 855 2.84 15.47 -9.59
C ALA A 855 3.46 15.06 -8.24
N GLY A 856 3.12 13.87 -7.72
CA GLY A 856 3.75 13.31 -6.53
C GLY A 856 5.26 13.11 -6.69
N LEU A 857 5.71 12.63 -7.86
CA LEU A 857 7.14 12.46 -8.18
C LEU A 857 7.85 13.82 -8.27
N VAL A 858 7.24 14.80 -8.94
CA VAL A 858 7.79 16.17 -9.04
C VAL A 858 7.90 16.84 -7.67
N GLN A 859 6.89 16.68 -6.81
CA GLN A 859 6.91 17.21 -5.45
C GLN A 859 7.98 16.56 -4.57
N ALA A 860 8.19 15.24 -4.73
CA ALA A 860 9.24 14.47 -4.06
C ALA A 860 10.64 14.94 -4.49
N ALA A 861 10.88 15.06 -5.80
CA ALA A 861 12.13 15.60 -6.34
C ALA A 861 12.35 17.06 -5.93
N GLY A 862 11.28 17.85 -5.82
CA GLY A 862 11.33 19.24 -5.38
C GLY A 862 11.85 19.45 -3.95
N ARG A 863 11.92 18.40 -3.11
CA ARG A 863 12.38 18.50 -1.71
C ARG A 863 13.85 18.91 -1.56
N ILE A 864 14.68 18.56 -2.52
CA ILE A 864 16.10 18.96 -2.51
C ILE A 864 16.34 20.37 -3.05
N ARG A 865 15.27 21.10 -3.40
CA ARG A 865 15.30 22.46 -3.96
C ARG A 865 16.31 22.58 -5.10
N ALA A 866 16.26 21.63 -6.02
CA ALA A 866 17.15 21.51 -7.18
C ALA A 866 17.38 22.85 -7.91
N ILE A 867 16.34 23.67 -8.03
CA ILE A 867 16.42 25.00 -8.66
C ILE A 867 17.43 25.96 -8.00
N ASN A 868 17.72 25.82 -6.71
CA ASN A 868 18.62 26.70 -5.97
C ASN A 868 20.07 26.17 -5.87
N ARG A 869 20.38 25.08 -6.57
CA ARG A 869 21.70 24.45 -6.55
C ARG A 869 22.69 25.21 -7.42
N THR A 870 23.94 25.25 -6.97
CA THR A 870 25.06 25.95 -7.60
C THR A 870 26.18 24.96 -7.89
N ALA A 871 27.25 25.42 -8.54
CA ALA A 871 28.44 24.60 -8.75
C ALA A 871 29.05 24.07 -7.43
N ASP A 872 28.99 24.85 -6.35
CA ASP A 872 29.54 24.49 -5.03
C ASP A 872 28.61 23.57 -4.24
N THR A 873 27.32 23.60 -4.55
CA THR A 873 26.30 22.77 -3.90
C THR A 873 25.49 22.01 -4.95
N PRO A 874 26.09 21.07 -5.72
CA PRO A 874 25.38 20.32 -6.74
C PRO A 874 24.38 19.34 -6.10
N ALA A 875 23.37 18.91 -6.87
CA ALA A 875 22.44 17.88 -6.42
C ALA A 875 22.02 16.90 -7.51
N ASP A 876 21.72 15.66 -7.16
CA ASP A 876 21.30 14.64 -8.12
C ASP A 876 19.89 14.14 -7.77
N ILE A 877 19.04 14.01 -8.78
CA ILE A 877 17.69 13.46 -8.67
C ILE A 877 17.71 12.07 -9.29
N HIS A 878 17.34 11.05 -8.52
CA HIS A 878 17.18 9.68 -8.99
C HIS A 878 15.70 9.30 -8.97
N ILE A 879 15.13 9.04 -10.15
CA ILE A 879 13.76 8.55 -10.32
C ILE A 879 13.81 7.05 -10.59
N TRP A 880 13.49 6.23 -9.59
CA TRP A 880 13.46 4.78 -9.71
C TRP A 880 12.05 4.33 -10.04
N CYS A 881 11.59 4.65 -11.24
CA CYS A 881 10.39 4.11 -11.91
C CYS A 881 10.35 4.55 -13.38
N ASP A 882 9.66 3.78 -14.22
CA ASP A 882 9.51 4.02 -15.67
C ASP A 882 8.45 5.06 -16.06
N VAL A 883 8.01 5.91 -15.11
CA VAL A 883 7.00 6.97 -15.34
C VAL A 883 7.63 8.13 -16.10
N PRO A 884 7.08 8.56 -17.24
CA PRO A 884 7.49 9.82 -17.86
C PRO A 884 7.17 11.02 -16.97
N VAL A 885 8.19 11.80 -16.59
CA VAL A 885 8.04 13.03 -15.78
C VAL A 885 8.69 14.22 -16.50
N PRO A 886 8.06 14.75 -17.56
CA PRO A 886 8.66 15.81 -18.39
C PRO A 886 8.95 17.11 -17.61
N ASP A 887 8.24 17.35 -16.51
CA ASP A 887 8.44 18.49 -15.60
C ASP A 887 9.83 18.52 -14.95
N LEU A 888 10.57 17.40 -14.94
CA LEU A 888 11.96 17.32 -14.47
C LEU A 888 12.98 17.50 -15.60
N GLY A 889 12.54 17.69 -16.85
CA GLY A 889 13.41 17.80 -18.01
C GLY A 889 13.93 16.46 -18.55
N ALA A 890 14.95 16.54 -19.39
CA ALA A 890 15.60 15.37 -19.96
C ALA A 890 16.42 14.61 -18.91
N VAL A 891 16.45 13.28 -19.01
CA VAL A 891 17.08 12.41 -17.99
C VAL A 891 18.29 11.65 -18.55
N GLU A 892 19.23 11.31 -17.69
CA GLU A 892 20.25 10.26 -17.91
C GLU A 892 19.56 8.90 -17.68
N PRO A 893 19.24 8.13 -18.74
CA PRO A 893 18.55 6.86 -18.57
C PRO A 893 19.48 5.79 -18.01
N CYS A 894 18.99 4.98 -17.07
CA CYS A 894 19.71 3.84 -16.55
C CYS A 894 18.83 2.58 -16.49
N LEU A 895 19.49 1.44 -16.63
CA LEU A 895 18.86 0.14 -16.39
C LEU A 895 18.90 -0.21 -14.91
N TRP A 896 17.85 -0.87 -14.43
CA TRP A 896 17.89 -1.44 -13.10
C TRP A 896 18.97 -2.53 -13.02
N GLN A 897 19.89 -2.29 -12.10
CA GLN A 897 20.89 -3.24 -11.67
C GLN A 897 20.55 -3.62 -10.23
N GLY A 898 20.06 -4.84 -10.03
CA GLY A 898 19.77 -5.35 -8.69
C GLY A 898 21.06 -5.44 -7.86
N PRO A 899 20.95 -5.45 -6.52
CA PRO A 899 22.12 -5.57 -5.68
C PRO A 899 22.75 -6.96 -5.80
N THR A 900 24.06 -6.99 -5.68
CA THR A 900 24.89 -8.16 -5.40
C THR A 900 24.59 -8.72 -4.01
N VAL A 901 24.99 -9.97 -3.78
CA VAL A 901 24.85 -10.62 -2.47
C VAL A 901 25.62 -9.88 -1.36
N ASP A 902 26.74 -9.26 -1.71
CA ASP A 902 27.57 -8.51 -0.77
C ASP A 902 26.91 -7.20 -0.32
N GLU A 903 26.25 -6.49 -1.24
CA GLU A 903 25.44 -5.30 -0.93
C GLU A 903 24.25 -5.65 -0.03
N VAL A 904 23.58 -6.79 -0.31
CA VAL A 904 22.48 -7.28 0.54
C VAL A 904 22.96 -7.57 1.96
N MET A 905 24.13 -8.19 2.13
CA MET A 905 24.72 -8.44 3.44
C MET A 905 25.06 -7.14 4.18
N LEU A 906 25.68 -6.18 3.50
CA LEU A 906 26.01 -4.88 4.10
C LEU A 906 24.76 -4.13 4.58
N ALA A 907 23.69 -4.12 3.77
CA ALA A 907 22.42 -3.46 4.11
C ALA A 907 21.66 -4.14 5.27
N LYS A 908 21.94 -5.42 5.52
CA LYS A 908 21.48 -6.14 6.72
C LYS A 908 22.34 -5.84 7.96
N GLY A 909 23.43 -5.09 7.81
CA GLY A 909 24.25 -4.56 8.89
C GLY A 909 25.72 -5.01 8.85
N CYS A 910 26.04 -6.11 8.16
CA CYS A 910 27.41 -6.64 8.14
C CYS A 910 27.75 -7.41 6.86
N TRP A 911 28.81 -7.00 6.19
CA TRP A 911 29.45 -7.77 5.13
C TRP A 911 30.57 -8.66 5.67
N PHE A 912 30.75 -9.85 5.10
CA PHE A 912 31.79 -10.81 5.48
C PHE A 912 32.69 -11.18 4.30
N GLU A 913 34.02 -11.18 4.48
CA GLU A 913 34.93 -11.63 3.43
C GLU A 913 34.77 -13.13 3.16
N ARG A 914 34.72 -13.95 4.21
CA ARG A 914 34.63 -15.41 4.09
C ARG A 914 33.17 -15.87 3.94
N ALA A 915 32.89 -16.60 2.86
CA ALA A 915 31.55 -17.11 2.56
C ALA A 915 30.98 -18.04 3.64
N GLY A 916 31.83 -18.84 4.30
CA GLY A 916 31.41 -19.69 5.42
C GLY A 916 30.94 -18.91 6.65
N ASP A 917 31.59 -17.78 6.96
CA ASP A 917 31.20 -16.93 8.07
C ASP A 917 29.92 -16.15 7.72
N ALA A 918 29.80 -15.67 6.47
CA ALA A 918 28.55 -15.09 5.95
C ALA A 918 27.36 -16.04 6.09
N ALA A 919 27.54 -17.29 5.66
CA ALA A 919 26.47 -18.29 5.70
C ALA A 919 26.09 -18.70 7.12
N ALA A 920 27.06 -18.74 8.04
CA ALA A 920 26.79 -18.97 9.45
C ALA A 920 26.03 -17.79 10.08
N ALA A 921 26.44 -16.55 9.79
CA ALA A 921 25.81 -15.36 10.37
C ALA A 921 24.37 -15.15 9.92
N TYR A 922 24.07 -15.44 8.66
CA TYR A 922 22.75 -15.17 8.06
C TYR A 922 21.89 -16.42 7.86
N ARG A 923 22.27 -17.57 8.41
CA ARG A 923 21.55 -18.85 8.25
C ARG A 923 20.06 -18.74 8.55
N ASP A 924 19.72 -18.07 9.65
CA ASP A 924 18.34 -17.95 10.13
C ASP A 924 17.60 -16.74 9.52
N ASP A 925 18.36 -15.77 8.99
CA ASP A 925 17.84 -14.48 8.50
C ASP A 925 17.63 -14.44 6.98
N CYS A 926 18.28 -15.34 6.24
CA CYS A 926 18.26 -15.37 4.79
C CYS A 926 18.47 -16.79 4.27
N ARG A 927 17.38 -17.42 3.83
CA ARG A 927 17.39 -18.78 3.27
C ARG A 927 18.34 -18.92 2.07
N ASP A 928 18.50 -17.85 1.30
CA ASP A 928 19.38 -17.76 0.13
C ASP A 928 20.89 -17.69 0.50
N LEU A 929 21.23 -17.35 1.75
CA LEU A 929 22.61 -17.32 2.27
C LEU A 929 22.96 -18.57 3.09
N GLY A 930 22.14 -19.62 3.06
CA GLY A 930 22.21 -20.73 4.02
C GLY A 930 23.47 -21.59 3.98
N THR A 931 24.29 -21.54 2.92
CA THR A 931 25.54 -22.32 2.79
C THR A 931 26.67 -21.48 2.19
N ALA A 932 27.92 -21.82 2.53
CA ALA A 932 29.10 -21.16 1.96
C ALA A 932 29.13 -21.24 0.44
N GLN A 933 28.76 -22.40 -0.12
CA GLN A 933 28.70 -22.61 -1.56
C GLN A 933 27.64 -21.73 -2.22
N ALA A 934 26.46 -21.58 -1.61
CA ALA A 934 25.42 -20.69 -2.14
C ALA A 934 25.90 -19.24 -2.20
N VAL A 935 26.57 -18.75 -1.14
CA VAL A 935 27.16 -17.41 -1.12
C VAL A 935 28.23 -17.25 -2.21
N GLU A 936 29.10 -18.23 -2.40
CA GLU A 936 30.11 -18.20 -3.47
C GLU A 936 29.49 -18.23 -4.87
N ASP A 937 28.49 -19.08 -5.10
CA ASP A 937 27.81 -19.17 -6.38
C ASP A 937 27.08 -17.87 -6.70
N MET A 938 26.46 -17.24 -5.71
CA MET A 938 25.85 -15.91 -5.86
C MET A 938 26.90 -14.83 -6.17
N ARG A 939 28.08 -14.88 -5.53
CA ARG A 939 29.21 -13.99 -5.86
C ARG A 939 29.73 -14.21 -7.27
N LYS A 940 29.79 -15.46 -7.74
CA LYS A 940 30.24 -15.82 -9.10
C LYS A 940 29.25 -15.42 -10.18
N ARG A 941 27.94 -15.50 -9.89
CA ARG A 941 26.85 -15.10 -10.80
C ARG A 941 26.70 -13.59 -10.96
N SER A 942 27.32 -12.81 -10.08
CA SER A 942 27.30 -11.35 -10.18
C SER A 942 28.24 -10.88 -11.30
N GLU A 943 27.70 -10.67 -12.49
CA GLU A 943 28.39 -10.06 -13.64
C GLU A 943 28.63 -8.55 -13.46
N LEU A 944 27.98 -7.92 -12.49
CA LEU A 944 28.19 -6.52 -12.16
C LEU A 944 29.63 -6.31 -11.69
N PRO A 945 30.29 -5.19 -12.06
CA PRO A 945 31.60 -4.85 -11.51
C PRO A 945 31.44 -4.91 -10.00
N LYS A 946 32.20 -5.81 -9.37
CA LYS A 946 32.21 -5.98 -7.92
C LYS A 946 32.24 -4.56 -7.37
N ILE A 947 31.23 -4.17 -6.59
CA ILE A 947 31.48 -3.18 -5.56
C ILE A 947 32.67 -3.77 -4.86
N CYS A 948 33.84 -3.20 -5.12
CA CYS A 948 35.04 -3.68 -4.51
C CYS A 948 34.88 -3.15 -3.10
N LEU A 949 34.07 -3.78 -2.24
CA LEU A 949 34.11 -3.54 -0.81
C LEU A 949 35.55 -3.77 -0.35
N LYS A 950 36.26 -4.69 -1.04
CA LYS A 950 37.71 -4.86 -1.02
C LYS A 950 38.57 -3.63 -1.41
N GLY A 951 38.03 -2.68 -2.15
CA GLY A 951 38.66 -1.45 -2.63
C GLY A 951 38.15 -0.22 -1.88
N LEU A 952 36.87 -0.20 -1.52
CA LEU A 952 36.22 0.81 -0.68
C LEU A 952 36.77 0.76 0.75
N TYR A 953 37.08 -0.42 1.32
CA TYR A 953 37.78 -0.48 2.62
C TYR A 953 39.19 0.11 2.56
N LYS A 954 39.89 0.01 1.41
CA LYS A 954 41.26 0.54 1.24
C LYS A 954 41.29 2.05 1.01
N GLN A 955 40.15 2.66 0.66
CA GLN A 955 40.04 4.06 0.26
C GLN A 955 39.53 4.98 1.38
N ASN A 956 39.50 4.51 2.64
CA ASN A 956 39.23 5.34 3.82
C ASN A 956 37.86 6.07 3.77
N LEU A 957 36.79 5.30 3.55
CA LEU A 957 35.44 5.83 3.32
C LEU A 957 34.63 5.94 4.61
N GLY A 958 34.88 7.02 5.34
CA GLY A 958 33.91 7.60 6.27
C GLY A 958 33.68 6.86 7.59
N SER A 959 32.93 7.50 8.48
CA SER A 959 32.67 7.10 9.87
C SER A 959 31.59 6.02 10.04
N SER A 960 30.82 5.75 9.00
CA SER A 960 29.67 4.85 8.97
C SER A 960 30.02 3.44 8.50
N LEU A 961 31.25 3.18 8.06
CA LEU A 961 31.74 1.82 7.80
C LEU A 961 32.79 1.47 8.84
N LEU A 962 32.58 0.38 9.57
CA LEU A 962 33.52 -0.11 10.58
C LEU A 962 34.17 -1.41 10.09
N PRO A 963 35.42 -1.36 9.59
CA PRO A 963 36.18 -2.55 9.26
C PRO A 963 36.61 -3.27 10.55
N VAL A 964 36.39 -4.57 10.58
CA VAL A 964 36.74 -5.43 11.70
C VAL A 964 37.55 -6.62 11.19
N ARG A 965 38.69 -6.83 11.82
CA ARG A 965 39.51 -8.02 11.69
C ARG A 965 39.25 -8.94 12.87
N TYR A 966 38.92 -10.20 12.61
CA TYR A 966 38.52 -11.14 13.66
C TYR A 966 39.01 -12.57 13.40
N ARG A 967 39.05 -13.37 14.47
CA ARG A 967 39.33 -14.82 14.42
C ARG A 967 38.44 -15.52 15.44
N LEU A 968 37.79 -16.61 15.03
CA LEU A 968 36.94 -17.41 15.90
C LEU A 968 37.79 -18.20 16.92
N ALA A 969 37.26 -18.48 18.10
CA ALA A 969 37.93 -19.30 19.12
C ALA A 969 37.67 -20.79 18.87
N LYS A 970 37.92 -21.26 17.64
CA LYS A 970 37.80 -22.69 17.26
C LYS A 970 39.04 -23.20 16.51
N PRO A 971 39.40 -24.49 16.67
CA PRO A 971 40.55 -25.08 15.99
C PRO A 971 40.47 -24.90 14.46
N GLY A 972 41.58 -24.54 13.83
CA GLY A 972 41.67 -24.37 12.37
C GLY A 972 41.08 -23.08 11.80
N SER A 973 40.60 -22.14 12.64
CA SER A 973 40.06 -20.87 12.14
C SER A 973 41.16 -19.84 11.83
N GLY A 974 41.21 -19.40 10.57
CA GLY A 974 42.09 -18.31 10.14
C GLY A 974 41.48 -16.93 10.41
N VAL A 975 42.34 -15.89 10.43
CA VAL A 975 41.90 -14.49 10.49
C VAL A 975 41.00 -14.15 9.29
N SER A 976 39.95 -13.37 9.51
CA SER A 976 39.03 -12.87 8.47
C SER A 976 38.65 -11.41 8.71
N HIS A 977 37.97 -10.82 7.73
CA HIS A 977 37.49 -9.46 7.78
C HIS A 977 35.97 -9.40 7.63
N ALA A 978 35.38 -8.45 8.34
CA ALA A 978 33.99 -8.04 8.21
C ALA A 978 33.93 -6.51 8.13
N VAL A 979 32.86 -5.98 7.54
CA VAL A 979 32.60 -4.55 7.51
C VAL A 979 31.18 -4.32 8.01
N PHE A 980 31.04 -3.53 9.06
CA PHE A 980 29.75 -3.17 9.64
C PHE A 980 29.28 -1.82 9.14
N LEU A 981 27.98 -1.70 8.92
CA LEU A 981 27.33 -0.43 8.60
C LEU A 981 26.87 0.22 9.91
N SER A 982 27.33 1.44 10.18
CA SER A 982 26.94 2.32 11.30
C SER A 982 26.93 1.64 12.68
N ALA A 983 27.89 0.75 12.93
CA ALA A 983 28.02 0.04 14.20
C ALA A 983 29.18 0.57 15.04
N THR A 984 29.04 0.51 16.37
CA THR A 984 30.17 0.71 17.29
C THR A 984 31.02 -0.56 17.39
N PRO A 985 32.31 -0.47 17.77
CA PRO A 985 33.15 -1.65 17.99
C PRO A 985 32.54 -2.66 18.97
N ALA A 986 31.88 -2.19 20.03
CA ALA A 986 31.20 -3.04 21.00
C ALA A 986 30.01 -3.80 20.38
N ALA A 987 29.17 -3.10 19.61
CA ALA A 987 28.02 -3.71 18.92
C ALA A 987 28.47 -4.72 17.85
N ALA A 988 29.53 -4.39 17.09
CA ALA A 988 30.11 -5.28 16.09
C ALA A 988 30.67 -6.56 16.73
N ARG A 989 31.39 -6.44 17.85
CA ARG A 989 31.88 -7.59 18.61
C ARG A 989 30.73 -8.47 19.10
N GLN A 990 29.71 -7.86 19.72
CA GLN A 990 28.54 -8.57 20.22
C GLN A 990 27.82 -9.32 19.10
N PHE A 991 27.66 -8.68 17.93
CA PHE A 991 27.05 -9.31 16.75
C PHE A 991 27.83 -10.54 16.29
N LEU A 992 29.16 -10.43 16.14
CA LEU A 992 30.01 -11.55 15.73
C LEU A 992 29.96 -12.70 16.74
N GLU A 993 30.08 -12.40 18.03
CA GLU A 993 30.05 -13.43 19.09
C GLU A 993 28.69 -14.13 19.18
N ALA A 994 27.59 -13.39 19.01
CA ALA A 994 26.24 -13.96 19.02
C ALA A 994 25.95 -14.86 17.82
N ARG A 995 26.47 -14.51 16.63
CA ARG A 995 26.15 -15.20 15.37
C ARG A 995 27.16 -16.30 15.00
N LEU A 996 28.44 -16.11 15.32
CA LEU A 996 29.52 -17.02 14.92
C LEU A 996 30.17 -17.77 16.10
N GLY A 997 29.89 -17.35 17.33
CA GLY A 997 30.51 -17.86 18.55
C GLY A 997 31.73 -17.05 19.00
N PRO A 998 32.39 -17.45 20.10
CA PRO A 998 33.42 -16.66 20.77
C PRO A 998 34.60 -16.31 19.85
N LEU A 999 35.18 -15.11 20.03
CA LEU A 999 36.30 -14.60 19.25
C LEU A 999 37.64 -14.78 20.00
N ALA A 1000 38.64 -15.31 19.31
CA ALA A 1000 40.04 -15.34 19.75
C ALA A 1000 40.85 -14.11 19.29
N LEU A 1001 40.32 -13.33 18.34
CA LEU A 1001 40.87 -12.04 17.91
C LEU A 1001 39.70 -11.14 17.52
N PHE A 1002 39.75 -9.87 17.93
CA PHE A 1002 38.86 -8.81 17.46
C PHE A 1002 39.65 -7.49 17.45
N GLU A 1003 39.80 -6.90 16.28
CA GLU A 1003 40.47 -5.63 16.04
C GLU A 1003 39.57 -4.80 15.12
N ALA A 1004 39.16 -3.61 15.56
CA ALA A 1004 38.39 -2.68 14.73
C ALA A 1004 39.32 -1.57 14.22
N GLU A 1005 39.41 -1.39 12.91
CA GLU A 1005 40.23 -0.33 12.31
C GLU A 1005 39.49 1.01 12.44
N GLY A 1006 40.20 2.06 12.87
CA GLY A 1006 39.61 3.37 13.16
C GLY A 1006 39.27 3.64 14.62
N ALA A 1007 39.69 2.76 15.55
CA ALA A 1007 39.78 3.10 16.97
C ALA A 1007 40.85 4.18 17.16
N ALA A 1008 40.48 5.46 17.00
CA ALA A 1008 41.20 6.52 17.68
C ALA A 1008 41.27 6.10 19.15
N ALA A 1009 42.48 6.10 19.71
CA ALA A 1009 42.70 5.90 21.13
C ALA A 1009 41.68 6.72 21.92
N GLU A 1010 41.12 6.14 22.98
CA GLU A 1010 40.46 6.94 24.01
C GLU A 1010 41.34 8.18 24.26
N PRO A 1011 40.80 9.41 24.14
CA PRO A 1011 41.59 10.56 24.54
C PRO A 1011 42.02 10.31 25.98
N ALA A 1012 43.33 10.34 26.21
CA ALA A 1012 43.88 10.27 27.56
C ALA A 1012 43.07 11.24 28.45
N PRO A 1013 42.68 10.84 29.68
CA PRO A 1013 41.91 11.71 30.55
C PRO A 1013 42.60 13.07 30.61
N ALA A 1014 41.88 14.11 30.24
CA ALA A 1014 42.42 15.47 30.23
C ALA A 1014 43.02 15.77 31.61
N PRO A 1015 44.21 16.42 31.68
CA PRO A 1015 44.78 16.82 32.96
C PRO A 1015 43.75 17.64 33.73
N GLU A 1016 43.57 17.31 35.01
CA GLU A 1016 42.57 17.93 35.87
C GLU A 1016 42.63 19.46 35.75
N PRO A 1017 41.51 20.13 35.39
CA PRO A 1017 41.47 21.58 35.40
C PRO A 1017 41.63 22.06 36.85
N MET A 1018 42.54 23.02 37.04
CA MET A 1018 42.71 23.72 38.31
C MET A 1018 41.35 24.21 38.84
N PRO A 1019 41.11 24.14 40.16
CA PRO A 1019 39.81 24.46 40.73
C PRO A 1019 39.50 25.95 40.54
N ALA A 1020 38.45 26.24 39.78
CA ALA A 1020 37.81 27.55 39.75
C ALA A 1020 36.94 27.75 41.00
N PRO A 1021 36.76 29.00 41.49
CA PRO A 1021 36.16 29.28 42.78
C PRO A 1021 34.67 28.91 42.82
N GLN A 1022 34.25 28.34 43.96
CA GLN A 1022 32.88 27.91 44.23
C GLN A 1022 31.87 29.06 44.14
N PRO A 1023 30.78 28.92 43.35
CA PRO A 1023 29.52 29.62 43.59
C PRO A 1023 28.70 28.88 44.65
N ALA A 1024 27.95 29.66 45.44
CA ALA A 1024 27.11 29.24 46.56
C ALA A 1024 26.00 28.22 46.19
N PRO A 1025 25.41 27.50 47.18
CA PRO A 1025 24.47 26.40 46.98
C PRO A 1025 23.06 26.84 46.47
N PRO A 1026 22.25 25.87 45.98
CA PRO A 1026 21.11 26.10 45.09
C PRO A 1026 19.75 26.19 45.79
N ALA A 1027 18.76 26.78 45.10
CA ALA A 1027 17.33 26.59 45.34
C ALA A 1027 16.68 25.91 44.11
N PRO A 1028 15.65 25.06 44.30
CA PRO A 1028 15.44 23.87 43.48
C PRO A 1028 14.69 24.14 42.18
N VAL A 1029 15.23 23.56 41.10
CA VAL A 1029 14.64 23.50 39.77
C VAL A 1029 14.02 22.11 39.57
N SER A 1030 12.85 22.14 38.94
CA SER A 1030 12.14 21.08 38.23
C SER A 1030 13.01 19.97 37.61
N ALA A 1031 12.57 18.73 37.81
CA ALA A 1031 12.73 17.64 36.83
C ALA A 1031 11.41 17.54 36.04
N GLY A 1032 11.34 17.39 34.72
CA GLY A 1032 12.32 16.85 33.78
C GLY A 1032 11.56 15.83 32.91
N VAL A 1033 10.92 16.33 31.85
CA VAL A 1033 10.05 15.58 30.93
C VAL A 1033 10.90 14.87 29.87
N GLY A 1034 10.72 13.56 29.75
CA GLY A 1034 11.30 12.73 28.70
C GLY A 1034 10.50 12.79 27.40
N TYR A 1035 11.21 12.92 26.28
CA TYR A 1035 10.66 12.90 24.93
C TYR A 1035 10.29 11.47 24.50
N GLY A 1036 9.00 11.26 24.21
CA GLY A 1036 8.46 10.04 23.61
C GLY A 1036 7.81 10.35 22.26
N SER A 1037 8.33 9.74 21.20
CA SER A 1037 7.82 9.76 19.84
C SER A 1037 6.63 8.81 19.65
N GLY A 1038 5.49 9.32 19.16
CA GLY A 1038 4.34 8.59 18.61
C GLY A 1038 3.47 9.61 17.88
N GLY A 1039 2.80 9.38 16.75
CA GLY A 1039 2.29 8.18 16.10
C GLY A 1039 0.95 8.60 15.49
N TYR A 1040 0.81 8.50 14.16
CA TYR A 1040 -0.31 9.04 13.37
C TYR A 1040 -1.66 8.33 13.61
N GLY A 1041 -2.77 9.08 13.56
CA GLY A 1041 -4.12 8.51 13.37
C GLY A 1041 -5.25 9.54 13.31
N VAL A 1042 -5.81 9.79 12.13
CA VAL A 1042 -7.23 10.18 11.98
C VAL A 1042 -7.79 9.34 10.83
N GLY A 1043 -8.63 8.37 11.19
CA GLY A 1043 -9.19 7.36 10.30
C GLY A 1043 -9.64 6.17 11.13
N ALA A 1044 -10.87 6.24 11.65
CA ALA A 1044 -11.44 5.25 12.53
C ALA A 1044 -11.57 3.87 11.86
N TYR A 1045 -10.71 2.92 12.25
CA TYR A 1045 -10.98 1.49 12.11
C TYR A 1045 -11.52 0.98 13.44
N LYS A 1046 -12.74 0.46 13.45
CA LYS A 1046 -13.31 -0.28 14.58
C LYS A 1046 -12.69 -1.67 14.61
N GLY A 1047 -11.89 -1.94 15.63
CA GLY A 1047 -11.48 -3.28 16.05
C GLY A 1047 -11.66 -3.37 17.56
N SER A 1048 -12.46 -4.34 18.00
CA SER A 1048 -12.86 -4.61 19.38
C SER A 1048 -11.67 -4.96 20.30
N ALA A 1049 -11.57 -4.32 21.46
CA ALA A 1049 -10.77 -4.80 22.60
C ALA A 1049 -11.47 -4.45 23.93
N GLY A 1050 -11.56 -5.43 24.83
CA GLY A 1050 -12.18 -5.32 26.16
C GLY A 1050 -11.37 -4.49 27.17
N PRO A 1051 -11.92 -4.23 28.37
CA PRO A 1051 -11.47 -3.16 29.26
C PRO A 1051 -10.27 -3.55 30.15
N PRO A 1052 -9.42 -2.58 30.56
CA PRO A 1052 -8.41 -2.75 31.60
C PRO A 1052 -8.82 -2.12 32.94
N ASP A 1053 -8.69 -2.88 34.01
CA ASP A 1053 -8.56 -2.44 35.42
C ASP A 1053 -7.24 -3.07 35.93
N ALA A 1054 -6.41 -2.57 36.85
CA ALA A 1054 -6.25 -1.29 37.53
C ALA A 1054 -4.86 -1.33 38.24
N ILE A 1055 -4.14 -0.20 38.22
CA ILE A 1055 -3.43 0.48 39.33
C ILE A 1055 -2.37 -0.28 40.19
N LEU A 1056 -1.12 0.21 40.03
CA LEU A 1056 -0.04 0.55 41.00
C LEU A 1056 0.16 -0.26 42.30
N THR A 1057 1.40 -0.72 42.53
CA THR A 1057 2.35 -0.15 43.54
C THR A 1057 3.71 -0.87 43.51
N SER A 1058 4.80 -0.10 43.64
CA SER A 1058 6.18 -0.58 43.91
C SER A 1058 6.42 -0.56 45.44
N PRO A 1059 7.41 -1.29 45.99
CA PRO A 1059 8.67 -0.61 46.34
C PRO A 1059 9.99 -1.44 46.32
N HIS A 1060 11.08 -0.73 45.98
CA HIS A 1060 12.46 -0.70 46.50
C HIS A 1060 13.29 -1.94 46.95
N ASN A 1061 14.52 -2.00 46.39
CA ASN A 1061 15.87 -2.30 46.93
C ASN A 1061 16.07 -3.28 48.09
N VAL A 1062 16.82 -4.39 47.86
CA VAL A 1062 17.92 -4.91 48.73
C VAL A 1062 18.97 -5.68 47.89
N SER A 1063 20.22 -5.61 48.33
CA SER A 1063 21.48 -6.09 47.77
C SER A 1063 21.76 -7.60 47.75
N SER A 1064 22.90 -7.92 47.11
CA SER A 1064 23.92 -8.95 47.45
C SER A 1064 23.70 -10.43 47.03
N ALA A 1065 24.73 -10.96 46.36
CA ALA A 1065 24.91 -12.30 45.79
C ALA A 1065 25.18 -13.40 46.87
N PRO A 1066 25.62 -14.65 46.57
CA PRO A 1066 25.62 -15.45 45.33
C PRO A 1066 25.13 -16.93 45.49
N ALA A 1067 25.12 -17.66 44.38
CA ALA A 1067 25.29 -19.12 44.23
C ALA A 1067 24.09 -20.07 44.40
N ARG A 1068 23.75 -20.82 43.34
CA ARG A 1068 24.21 -22.21 43.12
C ARG A 1068 23.56 -22.84 41.87
N ASN A 1069 24.41 -23.52 41.10
CA ASN A 1069 24.04 -24.46 40.05
C ASN A 1069 23.07 -25.53 40.56
N VAL A 1070 21.95 -25.75 39.85
CA VAL A 1070 21.38 -27.08 39.65
C VAL A 1070 20.88 -27.18 38.22
N SER A 1071 21.54 -28.04 37.45
CA SER A 1071 21.09 -28.59 36.19
C SER A 1071 19.83 -29.44 36.38
N ALA A 1072 18.75 -29.16 35.65
CA ALA A 1072 17.74 -30.16 35.34
C ALA A 1072 17.01 -29.82 34.03
N ARG A 1073 17.33 -30.56 32.98
CA ARG A 1073 16.45 -30.78 31.83
C ARG A 1073 15.13 -31.37 32.35
N ALA A 1074 14.01 -30.73 32.04
CA ALA A 1074 12.71 -31.40 32.04
C ALA A 1074 11.87 -30.86 30.88
N MET A 1075 11.67 -31.73 29.89
CA MET A 1075 10.72 -31.56 28.79
C MET A 1075 9.29 -31.57 29.35
N VAL A 1076 8.48 -30.57 29.01
CA VAL A 1076 7.03 -30.63 29.23
C VAL A 1076 6.35 -30.97 27.88
N PRO A 1077 5.54 -32.04 27.79
CA PRO A 1077 4.91 -32.48 26.54
C PRO A 1077 3.80 -31.56 26.03
N ARG A 1078 3.72 -31.43 24.70
CA ARG A 1078 2.86 -30.56 23.89
C ARG A 1078 1.33 -30.86 23.89
N HIS A 1079 0.76 -31.51 24.92
CA HIS A 1079 -0.66 -31.91 24.92
C HIS A 1079 -1.54 -31.28 26.02
N LEU A 1080 -1.08 -30.23 26.70
CA LEU A 1080 -1.84 -29.51 27.75
C LEU A 1080 -2.13 -28.03 27.43
N LEU A 1081 -2.29 -27.67 26.15
CA LEU A 1081 -2.69 -26.32 25.72
C LEU A 1081 -3.81 -26.35 24.67
N ARG A 1082 -4.88 -27.09 24.95
CA ARG A 1082 -6.09 -27.09 24.11
C ARG A 1082 -7.37 -27.35 24.90
N GLU A 1083 -7.56 -26.69 26.05
CA GLU A 1083 -8.84 -26.77 26.78
C GLU A 1083 -9.12 -25.59 27.73
N ALA A 1084 -8.83 -24.35 27.31
CA ALA A 1084 -9.28 -23.15 28.04
C ALA A 1084 -9.49 -21.95 27.10
N SER A 1085 -10.61 -21.93 26.36
CA SER A 1085 -11.18 -20.70 25.74
C SER A 1085 -12.60 -20.96 25.18
N HIS A 1086 -13.54 -21.39 26.02
CA HIS A 1086 -14.98 -21.31 25.71
C HIS A 1086 -15.83 -21.24 26.98
N ALA A 1087 -15.59 -20.25 27.83
CA ALA A 1087 -16.53 -19.79 28.84
C ALA A 1087 -16.13 -18.39 29.33
N ILE A 1088 -17.01 -17.41 29.10
CA ILE A 1088 -17.23 -16.11 29.76
C ILE A 1088 -17.56 -15.06 28.68
N LEU A 1089 -18.78 -15.15 28.14
CA LEU A 1089 -19.57 -14.04 27.64
C LEU A 1089 -21.04 -14.47 27.67
N SER A 1090 -21.68 -14.32 28.84
CA SER A 1090 -23.10 -13.95 29.02
C SER A 1090 -23.59 -14.35 30.41
N ALA A 1091 -23.61 -13.39 31.33
CA ALA A 1091 -24.45 -13.44 32.52
C ALA A 1091 -25.12 -12.07 32.70
N GLY A 1092 -26.45 -12.08 32.68
CA GLY A 1092 -27.33 -10.92 32.88
C GLY A 1092 -28.22 -10.69 31.66
N PHE A 1093 -29.38 -11.32 31.52
CA PHE A 1093 -30.50 -11.20 32.45
C PHE A 1093 -31.34 -12.48 32.54
N LYS A 1094 -31.72 -12.81 33.78
CA LYS A 1094 -32.68 -13.84 34.16
C LYS A 1094 -34.12 -13.40 33.85
N ARG A 1095 -34.95 -14.31 33.32
CA ARG A 1095 -36.16 -14.80 33.99
C ARG A 1095 -36.66 -16.09 33.32
N ALA A 1096 -37.00 -17.02 34.19
CA ALA A 1096 -37.34 -18.43 33.98
C ALA A 1096 -38.87 -18.61 33.72
N PRO A 1097 -39.44 -19.84 33.75
CA PRO A 1097 -39.25 -20.88 32.74
C PRO A 1097 -40.57 -21.62 32.35
N ALA A 1098 -40.45 -22.42 31.27
CA ALA A 1098 -41.07 -23.74 31.08
C ALA A 1098 -42.59 -23.84 30.76
N PRO A 1099 -43.12 -25.03 30.40
CA PRO A 1099 -42.96 -25.64 29.06
C PRO A 1099 -44.25 -26.33 28.56
N SER A 1100 -44.34 -26.67 27.26
CA SER A 1100 -44.83 -28.00 26.85
C SER A 1100 -44.74 -28.20 25.33
N TRP A 1101 -43.89 -29.12 24.84
CA TRP A 1101 -44.26 -30.38 24.13
C TRP A 1101 -44.66 -30.12 22.66
N LEU A 1102 -44.38 -30.94 21.65
CA LEU A 1102 -43.65 -32.18 21.41
C LEU A 1102 -43.60 -32.28 19.87
N THR A 1103 -42.62 -33.02 19.36
CA THR A 1103 -42.62 -33.72 18.07
C THR A 1103 -42.71 -32.93 16.76
N GLY A 1104 -41.63 -33.05 15.97
CA GLY A 1104 -41.73 -33.96 14.82
C GLY A 1104 -41.42 -33.36 13.45
N GLY A 1105 -40.39 -33.92 12.82
CA GLY A 1105 -40.47 -34.25 11.39
C GLY A 1105 -39.74 -33.35 10.42
N ARG A 1106 -38.51 -33.77 10.08
CA ARG A 1106 -37.95 -33.83 8.72
C ARG A 1106 -38.57 -32.92 7.65
N ARG A 1107 -37.78 -31.97 7.15
CA ARG A 1107 -37.00 -32.11 5.91
C ARG A 1107 -35.81 -31.18 5.93
#